data_AF-A0A2W2ALN1-F1
#
_entry.id   AF-A0A2W2ALN1-F1
#
_cell.length_a   1.000
_cell.length_b   1.000
_cell.length_c   1.000
_cell.angle_alpha   90.00
_cell.angle_beta   90.00
_cell.angle_gamma   90.00
#
_symmetry.space_group_name_H-M   'P 1'
#
loop_
_entity.id
_entity.type
_entity.pdbx_description
1 polymer ?
#
loop_
_entity_poly.entity_id
_entity_poly.type
_entity_poly.pdbx_seq_one_letter_code
_entity_poly.pdbx_strand_id
1 'polypeptide(L)'
;MTSMAATAKELAEQYGDPAWRRKFVDLTDLLQILADCIIPNDYSIPDGMSSALVLTEAGTRMKDRLIRKEHVPIKEAHLMCALTVGHDELFLDVEETDLDKLSNLIEGQLRSRRIRFPFSYGRKLYDAYGRLFEDEKDVLTTDETLQLIEAVPDGVYQYGKYVLGPYGLLQSRAERHVRFSRVVPAYHCSQPTCKSVHQVRLSTGYDAPINDERKKLRRILDESIGKAADWWGLALEVDNFAGAFYADHHAATLVGLLGDAVSDGELRHLLMFLLDGTKGEFRAAVADLLLTGPAEKMVEGLGRDKMQQLVLLANEEWISRGLDRLVHAGTIEVPRGEVRRPVTNIRNRSGAFQLTPELGHLGVRFVSDDPGFASLRERELLDRLYLRDNETDTEELDWQLRGFDSEDLDERLENFFRSTDPRSALTRMILARKTNMIAACEYVGIEDGAHLSDELLVETVLWKLGFDVRIEQDSHGRFWDLHQRISALTQASRISGIGESETFRGVASAFFNELEGLLADALAFSTWVLLVDHTSQRFPFSYNDADDRAVALGLLQAAHQESGNIAEEFDFGSDRLELYALIRGFEVLAKKLDTVKAQQSSLNRPSNDIPDFDGKTAIKEFVFKSCVPYLNLTEAAQDRLVKGLKSISAGLLHPVEVHQVRNDYSHYRRTSPEIERMVRALDAIRDAVKELENLGLARLLCFPAGFESDAWGRSKHRFSGPRSVEHLFARPSKFDWMGLPDLQTSQYIVRAAVFAEPNEVLRFTPRFESEFSRMWADYPARRQSGPVAGAPSEESGPHVTNVGMQTGRTAE
;
A
#
# COMPACT_ATOMS: atom_id res chain seq x y z
N MET A 1 38.57 4.61 5.55
CA MET A 1 38.21 5.77 4.71
C MET A 1 39.41 6.10 3.85
N THR A 2 39.41 5.60 2.62
CA THR A 2 40.43 5.93 1.61
C THR A 2 40.11 7.33 1.11
N SER A 3 41.05 8.27 1.28
CA SER A 3 40.93 9.64 0.75
C SER A 3 40.76 9.58 -0.76
N MET A 4 39.69 10.16 -1.31
CA MET A 4 39.55 10.38 -2.75
C MET A 4 40.46 11.54 -3.17
N ALA A 5 40.87 11.57 -4.44
CA ALA A 5 41.75 12.63 -4.97
C ALA A 5 41.00 13.90 -5.36
N ALA A 6 39.77 13.76 -5.86
CA ALA A 6 38.85 14.86 -6.11
C ALA A 6 37.42 14.43 -5.76
N THR A 7 36.72 15.26 -5.01
CA THR A 7 35.32 15.06 -4.61
C THR A 7 34.37 15.52 -5.73
N ALA A 8 33.11 15.06 -5.67
CA ALA A 8 32.08 15.47 -6.64
C ALA A 8 31.91 17.01 -6.73
N LYS A 9 32.06 17.73 -5.61
CA LYS A 9 31.97 19.20 -5.57
C LYS A 9 33.13 19.88 -6.28
N GLU A 10 34.36 19.43 -6.03
CA GLU A 10 35.55 19.96 -6.71
C GLU A 10 35.49 19.70 -8.22
N LEU A 11 35.03 18.51 -8.61
CA LEU A 11 34.78 18.19 -10.01
C LEU A 11 33.67 19.07 -10.60
N ALA A 12 32.59 19.33 -9.87
CA ALA A 12 31.53 20.21 -10.34
C ALA A 12 32.09 21.62 -10.60
N GLU A 13 32.86 22.19 -9.67
CA GLU A 13 33.52 23.49 -9.87
C GLU A 13 34.45 23.50 -11.08
N GLN A 14 35.23 22.43 -11.28
CA GLN A 14 36.14 22.29 -12.42
C GLN A 14 35.38 22.23 -13.75
N TYR A 15 34.28 21.49 -13.81
CA TYR A 15 33.46 21.30 -15.01
C TYR A 15 32.20 22.18 -14.95
N GLY A 16 32.39 23.50 -14.95
CA GLY A 16 31.31 24.48 -14.76
C GLY A 16 30.30 24.62 -15.90
N ASP A 17 30.59 24.13 -17.11
CA ASP A 17 29.73 24.30 -18.28
C ASP A 17 28.43 23.46 -18.18
N PRO A 18 27.24 24.08 -18.16
CA PRO A 18 25.96 23.38 -18.10
C PRO A 18 25.72 22.43 -19.28
N ALA A 19 26.18 22.76 -20.49
CA ALA A 19 25.97 21.93 -21.68
C ALA A 19 26.79 20.64 -21.59
N TRP A 20 28.08 20.76 -21.26
CA TRP A 20 28.95 19.62 -20.98
C TRP A 20 28.38 18.73 -19.87
N ARG A 21 27.99 19.34 -18.75
CA ARG A 21 27.40 18.65 -17.58
C ARG A 21 26.17 17.84 -17.96
N ARG A 22 25.26 18.41 -18.75
CA ARG A 22 24.08 17.70 -19.20
C ARG A 22 24.42 16.50 -20.07
N LYS A 23 25.36 16.69 -21.01
CA LYS A 23 25.84 15.62 -21.88
C LYS A 23 26.54 14.51 -21.08
N PHE A 24 27.26 14.87 -20.02
CA PHE A 24 27.89 13.92 -19.10
C PHE A 24 26.84 13.06 -18.37
N VAL A 25 25.78 13.67 -17.81
CA VAL A 25 24.67 12.92 -17.18
C VAL A 25 24.03 11.96 -18.19
N ASP A 26 23.65 12.46 -19.36
CA ASP A 26 23.05 11.63 -20.41
C ASP A 26 23.96 10.45 -20.81
N LEU A 27 25.27 10.66 -20.89
CA LEU A 27 26.26 9.60 -21.14
C LEU A 27 26.29 8.57 -20.00
N THR A 28 26.33 9.04 -18.75
CA THR A 28 26.37 8.14 -17.58
C THR A 28 25.10 7.30 -17.45
N ASP A 29 23.92 7.84 -17.79
CA ASP A 29 22.66 7.08 -17.81
C ASP A 29 22.71 5.95 -18.84
N LEU A 30 23.18 6.22 -20.06
CA LEU A 30 23.33 5.20 -21.11
C LEU A 30 24.34 4.11 -20.71
N LEU A 31 25.45 4.49 -20.07
CA LEU A 31 26.44 3.55 -19.56
C LEU A 31 25.90 2.72 -18.39
N GLN A 32 25.07 3.31 -17.53
CA GLN A 32 24.44 2.59 -16.43
C GLN A 32 23.45 1.53 -16.94
N ILE A 33 22.69 1.81 -18.01
CA ILE A 33 21.86 0.80 -18.68
C ILE A 33 22.71 -0.41 -19.08
N LEU A 34 23.87 -0.18 -19.71
CA LEU A 34 24.79 -1.24 -20.11
C LEU A 34 25.40 -1.97 -18.89
N ALA A 35 25.64 -1.28 -17.79
CA ALA A 35 26.17 -1.88 -16.56
C ALA A 35 25.15 -2.80 -15.85
N ASP A 36 23.89 -2.40 -15.83
CA ASP A 36 22.83 -3.09 -15.09
C ASP A 36 22.23 -4.28 -15.85
N CYS A 37 22.28 -4.24 -17.18
CA CYS A 37 21.66 -5.24 -18.04
C CYS A 37 22.11 -6.68 -17.75
N ILE A 38 21.26 -7.64 -18.14
CA ILE A 38 21.56 -9.07 -18.10
C ILE A 38 21.95 -9.52 -19.50
N ILE A 39 23.11 -10.16 -19.61
CA ILE A 39 23.66 -10.71 -20.86
C ILE A 39 23.86 -12.22 -20.74
N PRO A 40 23.77 -12.97 -21.85
CA PRO A 40 24.16 -14.39 -21.86
C PRO A 40 25.69 -14.57 -21.83
N ASN A 41 26.15 -15.77 -21.52
CA ASN A 41 27.58 -16.10 -21.47
C ASN A 41 28.28 -15.98 -22.84
N ASP A 42 27.54 -16.11 -23.95
CA ASP A 42 28.06 -15.98 -25.31
C ASP A 42 27.99 -14.54 -25.87
N TYR A 43 27.70 -13.57 -25.02
CA TYR A 43 27.55 -12.18 -25.43
C TYR A 43 28.85 -11.59 -26.00
N SER A 44 28.74 -10.95 -27.17
CA SER A 44 29.83 -10.25 -27.84
C SER A 44 29.48 -8.79 -28.07
N ILE A 45 30.42 -7.87 -27.81
CA ILE A 45 30.23 -6.43 -28.00
C ILE A 45 30.05 -6.10 -29.50
N PRO A 46 28.98 -5.35 -29.88
CA PRO A 46 28.78 -4.92 -31.26
C PRO A 46 29.93 -4.05 -31.79
N ASP A 47 30.30 -4.23 -33.06
CA ASP A 47 31.40 -3.47 -33.70
C ASP A 47 31.20 -1.94 -33.61
N GLY A 48 29.95 -1.49 -33.71
CA GLY A 48 29.61 -0.07 -33.65
C GLY A 48 29.92 0.60 -32.30
N MET A 49 30.01 -0.17 -31.20
CA MET A 49 30.11 0.37 -29.83
C MET A 49 31.39 1.20 -29.63
N SER A 50 32.53 0.70 -30.07
CA SER A 50 33.81 1.41 -29.96
C SER A 50 33.87 2.69 -30.77
N SER A 51 33.00 2.83 -31.78
CA SER A 51 32.92 4.02 -32.64
C SER A 51 31.86 5.04 -32.18
N ALA A 52 31.07 4.71 -31.15
CA ALA A 52 30.17 5.66 -30.51
C ALA A 52 30.85 6.33 -29.29
N LEU A 53 31.72 5.59 -28.60
CA LEU A 53 32.42 6.02 -27.38
C LEU A 53 33.83 6.51 -27.72
N VAL A 54 34.10 7.79 -27.52
CA VAL A 54 35.44 8.36 -27.72
C VAL A 54 36.20 8.37 -26.40
N LEU A 55 37.41 7.80 -26.37
CA LEU A 55 38.25 7.80 -25.16
C LEU A 55 39.14 9.05 -25.15
N THR A 56 39.35 9.62 -23.97
CA THR A 56 40.38 10.64 -23.74
C THR A 56 41.79 10.03 -23.89
N GLU A 57 42.83 10.86 -23.77
CA GLU A 57 44.21 10.36 -23.67
C GLU A 57 44.37 9.39 -22.49
N ALA A 58 43.76 9.68 -21.35
CA ALA A 58 43.79 8.82 -20.16
C ALA A 58 43.13 7.47 -20.43
N GLY A 59 41.92 7.48 -21.00
CA GLY A 59 41.20 6.27 -21.39
C GLY A 59 41.97 5.44 -22.43
N THR A 60 42.64 6.11 -23.38
CA THR A 60 43.46 5.45 -24.40
C THR A 60 44.70 4.80 -23.79
N ARG A 61 45.41 5.47 -22.87
CA ARG A 61 46.53 4.89 -22.13
C ARG A 61 46.09 3.66 -21.33
N MET A 62 44.92 3.72 -20.68
CA MET A 62 44.37 2.59 -19.93
C MET A 62 44.00 1.42 -20.86
N LYS A 63 43.31 1.70 -21.98
CA LYS A 63 42.97 0.71 -23.00
C LYS A 63 44.22 0.02 -23.55
N ASP A 64 45.25 0.78 -23.91
CA ASP A 64 46.51 0.24 -24.43
C ASP A 64 47.24 -0.62 -23.39
N ARG A 65 47.17 -0.24 -22.10
CA ARG A 65 47.70 -1.07 -21.01
C ARG A 65 46.97 -2.40 -20.91
N LEU A 66 45.63 -2.40 -20.97
CA LEU A 66 44.81 -3.61 -20.94
C LEU A 66 45.12 -4.53 -22.15
N ILE A 67 45.25 -3.97 -23.35
CA ILE A 67 45.55 -4.75 -24.55
C ILE A 67 46.97 -5.32 -24.49
N ARG A 68 47.99 -4.48 -24.23
CA ARG A 68 49.39 -4.87 -24.39
C ARG A 68 49.95 -5.66 -23.20
N LYS A 69 49.50 -5.38 -21.98
CA LYS A 69 50.01 -6.04 -20.76
C LYS A 69 49.10 -7.17 -20.29
N GLU A 70 47.80 -6.94 -20.29
CA GLU A 70 46.80 -7.87 -19.76
C GLU A 70 46.17 -8.78 -20.82
N HIS A 71 46.52 -8.56 -22.10
CA HIS A 71 46.05 -9.33 -23.25
C HIS A 71 44.53 -9.33 -23.38
N VAL A 72 43.88 -8.25 -22.96
CA VAL A 72 42.44 -8.06 -23.08
C VAL A 72 42.09 -7.73 -24.54
N PRO A 73 41.05 -8.32 -25.14
CA PRO A 73 40.67 -7.97 -26.50
C PRO A 73 40.17 -6.52 -26.62
N ILE A 74 40.32 -5.95 -27.83
CA ILE A 74 40.25 -4.50 -28.05
C ILE A 74 38.89 -3.93 -27.66
N LYS A 75 37.80 -4.61 -28.01
CA LYS A 75 36.43 -4.13 -27.76
C LYS A 75 36.11 -4.12 -26.27
N GLU A 76 36.50 -5.18 -25.57
CA GLU A 76 36.33 -5.36 -24.14
C GLU A 76 37.14 -4.30 -23.39
N ALA A 77 38.41 -4.10 -23.75
CA ALA A 77 39.24 -3.06 -23.16
C ALA A 77 38.61 -1.66 -23.32
N HIS A 78 38.09 -1.35 -24.51
CA HIS A 78 37.46 -0.06 -24.80
C HIS A 78 36.17 0.15 -23.98
N LEU A 79 35.27 -0.83 -23.97
CA LEU A 79 34.00 -0.74 -23.24
C LEU A 79 34.22 -0.77 -21.71
N MET A 80 35.20 -1.52 -21.21
CA MET A 80 35.53 -1.51 -19.78
C MET A 80 36.02 -0.13 -19.31
N CYS A 81 36.86 0.54 -20.10
CA CYS A 81 37.24 1.94 -19.81
C CYS A 81 36.00 2.84 -19.77
N ALA A 82 35.09 2.69 -20.74
CA ALA A 82 33.86 3.47 -20.79
C ALA A 82 32.94 3.23 -19.59
N LEU A 83 32.66 1.98 -19.23
CA LEU A 83 31.79 1.63 -18.09
C LEU A 83 32.38 2.02 -16.74
N THR A 84 33.70 2.25 -16.68
CA THR A 84 34.37 2.78 -15.47
C THR A 84 34.23 4.30 -15.39
N VAL A 85 33.93 4.98 -16.50
CA VAL A 85 33.84 6.44 -16.68
C VAL A 85 35.18 7.15 -16.48
N GLY A 86 35.86 6.94 -15.35
CA GLY A 86 37.18 7.50 -15.03
C GLY A 86 37.78 6.91 -13.75
N HIS A 87 39.04 7.26 -13.45
CA HIS A 87 39.69 6.97 -12.15
C HIS A 87 40.26 8.26 -11.56
N ASP A 88 41.51 8.59 -11.88
CA ASP A 88 42.13 9.89 -11.57
C ASP A 88 41.69 10.95 -12.58
N GLU A 89 41.70 10.59 -13.85
CA GLU A 89 41.22 11.37 -14.99
C GLU A 89 39.99 10.69 -15.61
N LEU A 90 39.18 11.48 -16.31
CA LEU A 90 38.06 10.96 -17.08
C LEU A 90 38.56 10.13 -18.26
N PHE A 91 38.02 8.93 -18.47
CA PHE A 91 38.42 8.05 -19.58
C PHE A 91 37.64 8.32 -20.87
N LEU A 92 36.49 9.00 -20.78
CA LEU A 92 35.62 9.31 -21.89
C LEU A 92 35.67 10.78 -22.26
N ASP A 93 35.77 11.06 -23.56
CA ASP A 93 35.60 12.40 -24.08
C ASP A 93 34.09 12.66 -24.24
N VAL A 94 33.53 13.47 -23.35
CA VAL A 94 32.09 13.75 -23.31
C VAL A 94 31.66 14.54 -24.55
N GLU A 95 32.50 15.45 -25.06
CA GLU A 95 32.16 16.33 -26.18
C GLU A 95 32.17 15.55 -27.49
N GLU A 96 33.14 14.67 -27.70
CA GLU A 96 33.29 13.90 -28.94
C GLU A 96 32.48 12.59 -28.95
N THR A 97 32.02 12.10 -27.79
CA THR A 97 31.16 10.91 -27.73
C THR A 97 29.79 11.16 -28.36
N ASP A 98 29.36 10.23 -29.22
CA ASP A 98 28.10 10.29 -29.98
C ASP A 98 26.98 9.55 -29.21
N LEU A 99 26.18 10.33 -28.49
CA LEU A 99 25.09 9.81 -27.64
C LEU A 99 23.95 9.21 -28.45
N ASP A 100 23.61 9.79 -29.61
CA ASP A 100 22.51 9.29 -30.44
C ASP A 100 22.86 7.93 -31.02
N LYS A 101 24.10 7.77 -31.49
CA LYS A 101 24.61 6.48 -31.96
C LYS A 101 24.70 5.46 -30.84
N LEU A 102 25.14 5.84 -29.64
CA LEU A 102 25.15 4.97 -28.47
C LEU A 102 23.74 4.51 -28.09
N SER A 103 22.79 5.45 -28.04
CA SER A 103 21.37 5.19 -27.78
C SER A 103 20.79 4.20 -28.80
N ASN A 104 21.02 4.41 -30.09
CA ASN A 104 20.56 3.52 -31.16
C ASN A 104 21.17 2.11 -31.07
N LEU A 105 22.44 2.00 -30.66
CA LEU A 105 23.09 0.71 -30.44
C LEU A 105 22.52 -0.04 -29.23
N ILE A 106 22.20 0.67 -28.14
CA ILE A 106 21.52 0.10 -26.97
C ILE A 106 20.11 -0.36 -27.36
N GLU A 107 19.36 0.48 -28.08
CA GLU A 107 18.02 0.15 -28.59
C GLU A 107 18.05 -1.13 -29.45
N GLY A 108 18.99 -1.23 -30.39
CA GLY A 108 19.14 -2.41 -31.23
C GLY A 108 19.41 -3.69 -30.44
N GLN A 109 20.16 -3.59 -29.33
CA GLN A 109 20.43 -4.72 -28.44
C GLN A 109 19.24 -5.10 -27.56
N LEU A 110 18.43 -4.12 -27.11
CA LEU A 110 17.17 -4.36 -26.41
C LEU A 110 16.19 -5.10 -27.32
N ARG A 111 15.96 -4.59 -28.55
CA ARG A 111 15.03 -5.18 -29.51
C ARG A 111 15.43 -6.59 -29.95
N SER A 112 16.73 -6.86 -30.06
CA SER A 112 17.26 -8.19 -30.39
C SER A 112 17.44 -9.11 -29.18
N ARG A 113 17.07 -8.64 -27.97
CA ARG A 113 17.20 -9.37 -26.70
C ARG A 113 18.63 -9.87 -26.41
N ARG A 114 19.63 -9.14 -26.92
CA ARG A 114 21.06 -9.37 -26.63
C ARG A 114 21.42 -8.88 -25.23
N ILE A 115 20.80 -7.78 -24.81
CA ILE A 115 20.78 -7.32 -23.42
C ILE A 115 19.33 -7.39 -22.93
N ARG A 116 19.12 -7.74 -21.67
CA ARG A 116 17.78 -8.05 -21.14
C ARG A 116 17.53 -7.43 -19.77
N PHE A 117 16.25 -7.13 -19.55
CA PHE A 117 15.69 -6.63 -18.30
C PHE A 117 14.35 -7.35 -18.08
N PRO A 118 14.13 -8.08 -16.98
CA PRO A 118 12.84 -8.70 -16.71
C PRO A 118 11.81 -7.69 -16.23
N PHE A 119 10.55 -7.90 -16.57
CA PHE A 119 9.45 -7.11 -16.01
C PHE A 119 9.17 -7.47 -14.54
N SER A 120 9.53 -6.58 -13.61
CA SER A 120 9.40 -6.80 -12.15
C SER A 120 8.14 -6.21 -11.50
N TYR A 121 7.23 -5.63 -12.27
CA TYR A 121 6.01 -5.02 -11.73
C TYR A 121 4.83 -5.99 -11.72
N GLY A 122 4.00 -5.88 -10.68
CA GLY A 122 2.92 -6.81 -10.40
C GLY A 122 3.42 -8.23 -10.17
N ARG A 123 2.53 -9.20 -10.40
CA ARG A 123 2.74 -10.61 -10.04
C ARG A 123 3.47 -11.48 -11.07
N LYS A 124 3.68 -11.02 -12.30
CA LYS A 124 4.13 -11.89 -13.41
C LYS A 124 5.47 -12.56 -13.14
N LEU A 125 6.45 -11.82 -12.60
CA LEU A 125 7.76 -12.36 -12.25
C LEU A 125 7.69 -13.31 -11.07
N TYR A 126 6.94 -12.94 -10.03
CA TYR A 126 6.68 -13.77 -8.86
C TYR A 126 6.05 -15.12 -9.25
N ASP A 127 5.00 -15.11 -10.06
CA ASP A 127 4.32 -16.34 -10.51
C ASP A 127 5.18 -17.16 -11.48
N ALA A 128 5.98 -16.51 -12.33
CA ALA A 128 6.92 -17.22 -13.21
C ALA A 128 8.01 -17.93 -12.40
N TYR A 129 8.58 -17.27 -11.39
CA TYR A 129 9.56 -17.86 -10.48
C TYR A 129 8.97 -19.06 -9.74
N GLY A 130 7.77 -18.92 -9.16
CA GLY A 130 7.08 -20.01 -8.45
C GLY A 130 6.75 -21.23 -9.32
N ARG A 131 6.57 -21.06 -10.64
CA ARG A 131 6.34 -22.16 -11.59
C ARG A 131 7.62 -22.85 -12.04
N LEU A 132 8.74 -22.13 -12.10
CA LEU A 132 10.00 -22.62 -12.65
C LEU A 132 10.92 -23.26 -11.60
N PHE A 133 10.87 -22.80 -10.35
CA PHE A 133 11.80 -23.21 -9.31
C PHE A 133 11.06 -23.66 -8.04
N GLU A 134 11.23 -24.91 -7.64
CA GLU A 134 10.63 -25.48 -6.41
C GLU A 134 11.46 -25.17 -5.15
N ASP A 135 12.77 -24.99 -5.29
CA ASP A 135 13.71 -24.74 -4.18
C ASP A 135 13.85 -23.26 -3.83
N GLU A 136 14.00 -22.96 -2.54
CA GLU A 136 14.32 -21.62 -2.04
C GLU A 136 15.77 -21.28 -2.40
N LYS A 137 15.96 -20.32 -3.32
CA LYS A 137 17.29 -19.87 -3.76
C LYS A 137 17.45 -18.37 -3.54
N ASP A 138 18.60 -17.99 -2.99
CA ASP A 138 18.97 -16.57 -2.84
C ASP A 138 19.59 -16.00 -4.11
N VAL A 139 20.21 -16.85 -4.93
CA VAL A 139 20.88 -16.47 -6.18
C VAL A 139 20.53 -17.49 -7.27
N LEU A 140 20.14 -17.01 -8.45
CA LEU A 140 20.00 -17.86 -9.63
C LEU A 140 21.31 -17.93 -10.42
N THR A 141 21.60 -19.07 -11.00
CA THR A 141 22.66 -19.21 -12.01
C THR A 141 22.31 -18.39 -13.27
N THR A 142 23.27 -18.20 -14.17
CA THR A 142 23.03 -17.47 -15.45
C THR A 142 21.96 -18.17 -16.28
N ASP A 143 21.99 -19.50 -16.39
CA ASP A 143 21.01 -20.25 -17.19
C ASP A 143 19.60 -20.17 -16.59
N GLU A 144 19.47 -20.32 -15.26
CA GLU A 144 18.19 -20.16 -14.56
C GLU A 144 17.66 -18.72 -14.67
N THR A 145 18.55 -17.73 -14.60
CA THR A 145 18.19 -16.33 -14.79
C THR A 145 17.63 -16.10 -16.18
N LEU A 146 18.30 -16.60 -17.23
CA LEU A 146 17.82 -16.48 -18.61
C LEU A 146 16.50 -17.22 -18.81
N GLN A 147 16.35 -18.42 -18.24
CA GLN A 147 15.10 -19.18 -18.25
C GLN A 147 13.94 -18.41 -17.62
N LEU A 148 14.17 -17.75 -16.48
CA LEU A 148 13.17 -16.92 -15.82
C LEU A 148 12.80 -15.70 -16.67
N ILE A 149 13.79 -15.01 -17.22
CA ILE A 149 13.58 -13.82 -18.06
C ILE A 149 12.80 -14.17 -19.32
N GLU A 150 13.03 -15.34 -19.92
CA GLU A 150 12.30 -15.82 -21.11
C GLU A 150 10.80 -16.03 -20.81
N ALA A 151 10.44 -16.32 -19.55
CA ALA A 151 9.06 -16.57 -19.13
C ALA A 151 8.27 -15.30 -18.76
N VAL A 152 8.91 -14.13 -18.78
CA VAL A 152 8.28 -12.84 -18.42
C VAL A 152 8.41 -11.82 -19.56
N PRO A 153 7.54 -10.79 -19.62
CA PRO A 153 7.69 -9.69 -20.56
C PRO A 153 8.99 -8.89 -20.36
N ASP A 154 9.32 -8.07 -21.35
CA ASP A 154 10.44 -7.14 -21.28
C ASP A 154 10.17 -6.08 -20.21
N GLY A 155 11.19 -5.81 -19.38
CA GLY A 155 11.11 -4.90 -18.25
C GLY A 155 11.06 -3.43 -18.68
N VAL A 156 10.43 -2.61 -17.85
CA VAL A 156 10.25 -1.17 -18.10
C VAL A 156 10.95 -0.37 -17.02
N TYR A 157 12.01 0.35 -17.37
CA TYR A 157 12.85 1.08 -16.43
C TYR A 157 13.22 2.44 -16.99
N GLN A 158 13.62 3.37 -16.12
CA GLN A 158 13.99 4.72 -16.52
C GLN A 158 15.32 5.14 -15.89
N TYR A 159 16.23 5.61 -16.74
CA TYR A 159 17.56 6.13 -16.40
C TYR A 159 17.64 7.58 -16.88
N GLY A 160 17.45 8.53 -15.96
CA GLY A 160 17.30 9.95 -16.29
C GLY A 160 16.14 10.15 -17.26
N LYS A 161 16.41 10.67 -18.46
CA LYS A 161 15.38 10.83 -19.51
C LYS A 161 15.11 9.55 -20.32
N TYR A 162 15.93 8.52 -20.23
CA TYR A 162 15.83 7.35 -21.09
C TYR A 162 14.90 6.28 -20.49
N VAL A 163 13.82 5.96 -21.19
CA VAL A 163 12.85 4.93 -20.82
C VAL A 163 13.06 3.70 -21.69
N LEU A 164 13.50 2.60 -21.08
CA LEU A 164 13.68 1.32 -21.76
C LEU A 164 12.44 0.43 -21.60
N GLY A 165 12.19 -0.43 -22.59
CA GLY A 165 11.07 -1.37 -22.59
C GLY A 165 10.82 -2.04 -23.94
N PRO A 166 9.61 -2.60 -24.17
CA PRO A 166 9.26 -3.32 -25.40
C PRO A 166 9.44 -2.52 -26.71
N TYR A 167 9.31 -1.20 -26.65
CA TYR A 167 9.54 -0.29 -27.78
C TYR A 167 11.01 0.10 -27.95
N GLY A 168 11.94 -0.51 -27.21
CA GLY A 168 13.36 -0.17 -27.22
C GLY A 168 13.67 0.93 -26.20
N LEU A 169 14.51 1.89 -26.60
CA LEU A 169 14.95 3.00 -25.76
C LEU A 169 14.29 4.30 -26.25
N LEU A 170 13.49 4.92 -25.40
CA LEU A 170 12.73 6.14 -25.70
C LEU A 170 13.19 7.28 -24.80
N GLN A 171 12.87 8.53 -25.17
CA GLN A 171 13.14 9.70 -24.34
C GLN A 171 11.85 10.21 -23.71
N SER A 172 11.84 10.32 -22.38
CA SER A 172 10.75 10.89 -21.60
C SER A 172 10.91 12.41 -21.45
N ARG A 173 9.79 13.07 -21.18
CA ARG A 173 9.74 14.49 -20.86
C ARG A 173 10.14 14.81 -19.42
N ALA A 174 10.12 13.81 -18.55
CA ALA A 174 10.54 13.93 -17.16
C ALA A 174 11.74 13.03 -16.91
N GLU A 175 12.62 13.46 -16.03
CA GLU A 175 13.76 12.66 -15.58
C GLU A 175 13.39 11.88 -14.33
N ARG A 176 13.71 10.58 -14.33
CA ARG A 176 13.43 9.69 -13.20
C ARG A 176 14.53 8.67 -13.02
N HIS A 177 14.73 8.27 -11.78
CA HIS A 177 15.65 7.19 -11.40
C HIS A 177 14.85 5.94 -11.01
N VAL A 178 14.28 5.27 -12.02
CA VAL A 178 13.54 4.01 -11.87
C VAL A 178 14.41 2.89 -12.41
N ARG A 179 15.58 2.73 -11.81
CA ARG A 179 16.66 1.86 -12.30
C ARG A 179 16.32 0.39 -12.03
N PHE A 180 16.79 -0.48 -12.92
CA PHE A 180 16.67 -1.91 -12.71
C PHE A 180 17.57 -2.39 -11.57
N SER A 181 17.05 -3.28 -10.73
CA SER A 181 17.82 -4.02 -9.74
C SER A 181 17.82 -5.50 -10.09
N ARG A 182 19.00 -6.13 -10.07
CA ARG A 182 19.12 -7.59 -10.19
C ARG A 182 18.56 -8.34 -8.98
N VAL A 183 18.19 -7.64 -7.90
CA VAL A 183 17.50 -8.25 -6.75
C VAL A 183 16.00 -8.05 -6.95
N VAL A 184 15.28 -9.12 -7.26
CA VAL A 184 13.87 -9.08 -7.65
C VAL A 184 12.98 -9.84 -6.66
N PRO A 185 11.71 -9.43 -6.46
CA PRO A 185 10.75 -10.13 -5.60
C PRO A 185 10.39 -11.49 -6.21
N ALA A 186 10.48 -12.58 -5.44
CA ALA A 186 10.48 -13.93 -6.00
C ALA A 186 9.46 -14.89 -5.39
N TYR A 187 9.38 -15.01 -4.05
CA TYR A 187 8.53 -16.02 -3.42
C TYR A 187 8.12 -15.69 -1.98
N HIS A 188 7.08 -16.36 -1.48
CA HIS A 188 6.82 -16.52 -0.05
C HIS A 188 7.24 -17.91 0.39
N CYS A 189 7.91 -18.02 1.54
CA CYS A 189 8.22 -19.30 2.12
C CYS A 189 6.95 -20.03 2.57
N SER A 190 7.12 -21.33 2.86
CA SER A 190 6.02 -22.21 3.29
C SER A 190 5.43 -21.83 4.65
N GLN A 191 6.14 -21.04 5.47
CA GLN A 191 5.69 -20.64 6.80
C GLN A 191 4.45 -19.73 6.73
N PRO A 192 3.29 -20.14 7.28
CA PRO A 192 2.05 -19.34 7.20
C PRO A 192 2.16 -17.95 7.84
N THR A 193 3.02 -17.81 8.85
CA THR A 193 3.22 -16.56 9.59
C THR A 193 4.15 -15.56 8.89
N CYS A 194 4.97 -15.99 7.92
CA CYS A 194 5.84 -15.08 7.19
C CYS A 194 5.04 -14.30 6.14
N LYS A 195 4.89 -12.98 6.30
CA LYS A 195 4.19 -12.11 5.34
C LYS A 195 5.13 -11.43 4.33
N SER A 196 6.43 -11.73 4.39
CA SER A 196 7.44 -11.05 3.57
C SER A 196 7.60 -11.71 2.21
N VAL A 197 7.73 -10.89 1.16
CA VAL A 197 8.20 -11.32 -0.16
C VAL A 197 9.72 -11.48 -0.11
N HIS A 198 10.20 -12.71 -0.24
CA HIS A 198 11.63 -12.99 -0.34
C HIS A 198 12.14 -12.58 -1.72
N GLN A 199 13.38 -12.10 -1.75
CA GLN A 199 14.02 -11.62 -2.95
C GLN A 199 15.05 -12.63 -3.44
N VAL A 200 15.24 -12.71 -4.76
CA VAL A 200 16.30 -13.49 -5.39
C VAL A 200 17.21 -12.56 -6.18
N ARG A 201 18.51 -12.87 -6.19
CA ARG A 201 19.48 -12.17 -7.04
C ARG A 201 19.62 -12.89 -8.38
N LEU A 202 19.37 -12.15 -9.46
CA LEU A 202 19.60 -12.54 -10.84
C LEU A 202 21.08 -12.42 -11.19
N SER A 203 21.60 -13.41 -11.90
CA SER A 203 22.98 -13.42 -12.40
C SER A 203 23.05 -12.94 -13.85
N THR A 204 24.19 -12.35 -14.22
CA THR A 204 24.50 -12.02 -15.62
C THR A 204 25.59 -12.96 -16.12
N GLY A 205 25.84 -12.99 -17.43
CA GLY A 205 26.84 -13.87 -18.03
C GLY A 205 28.24 -13.58 -17.49
N TYR A 206 28.72 -14.41 -16.55
CA TYR A 206 30.04 -14.26 -15.95
C TYR A 206 31.16 -14.60 -16.93
N ASP A 207 30.90 -15.58 -17.80
CA ASP A 207 31.86 -16.07 -18.79
C ASP A 207 31.87 -15.23 -20.08
N ALA A 208 30.98 -14.23 -20.17
CA ALA A 208 31.01 -13.28 -21.27
C ALA A 208 32.37 -12.54 -21.25
N PRO A 209 33.08 -12.40 -22.39
CA PRO A 209 34.42 -11.82 -22.44
C PRO A 209 34.55 -10.46 -21.72
N ILE A 210 33.52 -9.62 -21.82
CA ILE A 210 33.48 -8.32 -21.14
C ILE A 210 33.47 -8.42 -19.62
N ASN A 211 32.89 -9.47 -19.04
CA ASN A 211 32.76 -9.64 -17.59
C ASN A 211 33.91 -10.44 -17.00
N ASP A 212 34.38 -11.48 -17.69
CA ASP A 212 35.52 -12.28 -17.24
C ASP A 212 36.80 -11.42 -17.10
N GLU A 213 37.01 -10.52 -18.07
CA GLU A 213 38.18 -9.65 -18.12
C GLU A 213 38.17 -8.47 -17.12
N ARG A 214 37.02 -8.13 -16.52
CA ARG A 214 36.89 -6.98 -15.57
C ARG A 214 37.81 -7.08 -14.36
N LYS A 215 38.12 -8.31 -13.91
CA LYS A 215 39.01 -8.52 -12.75
C LYS A 215 40.41 -7.95 -13.02
N LYS A 216 40.88 -7.98 -14.27
CA LYS A 216 42.19 -7.44 -14.66
C LYS A 216 42.20 -5.90 -14.58
N LEU A 217 41.15 -5.24 -15.08
CA LEU A 217 41.01 -3.79 -14.93
C LEU A 217 40.95 -3.39 -13.46
N ARG A 218 40.10 -4.05 -12.66
CA ARG A 218 39.98 -3.76 -11.23
C ARG A 218 41.33 -3.83 -10.51
N ARG A 219 42.11 -4.89 -10.75
CA ARG A 219 43.47 -5.03 -10.20
C ARG A 219 44.37 -3.85 -10.58
N ILE A 220 44.32 -3.38 -11.81
CA ILE A 220 45.10 -2.22 -12.26
C ILE A 220 44.67 -0.94 -11.52
N LEU A 221 43.37 -0.70 -11.34
CA LEU A 221 42.86 0.49 -10.66
C LEU A 221 43.16 0.45 -9.14
N ASP A 222 43.18 -0.75 -8.56
CA ASP A 222 43.53 -1.01 -7.16
C ASP A 222 45.05 -0.86 -6.88
N GLU A 223 45.91 -0.81 -7.91
CA GLU A 223 47.34 -0.47 -7.72
C GLU A 223 47.54 1.04 -7.45
N SER A 224 46.55 1.88 -7.79
CA SER A 224 46.57 3.34 -7.62
C SER A 224 45.58 3.82 -6.56
N ILE A 225 45.62 3.18 -5.38
CA ILE A 225 44.79 3.54 -4.21
C ILE A 225 44.99 5.01 -3.82
N GLY A 226 43.88 5.71 -3.59
CA GLY A 226 43.87 7.12 -3.17
C GLY A 226 43.89 8.14 -4.31
N LYS A 227 43.94 7.69 -5.57
CA LYS A 227 43.88 8.58 -6.76
C LYS A 227 42.49 8.73 -7.38
N ALA A 228 41.49 8.00 -6.88
CA ALA A 228 40.15 7.99 -7.47
C ALA A 228 39.43 9.32 -7.25
N ALA A 229 38.89 9.87 -8.33
CA ALA A 229 37.96 10.98 -8.35
C ALA A 229 36.51 10.46 -8.43
N ASP A 230 35.58 11.20 -7.83
CA ASP A 230 34.18 10.78 -7.72
C ASP A 230 33.33 11.17 -8.94
N TRP A 231 33.62 10.58 -10.09
CA TRP A 231 32.90 10.87 -11.35
C TRP A 231 31.42 10.49 -11.30
N TRP A 232 31.05 9.43 -10.58
CA TRP A 232 29.64 9.06 -10.40
C TRP A 232 28.93 10.02 -9.43
N GLY A 233 29.61 10.48 -8.38
CA GLY A 233 29.12 11.55 -7.52
C GLY A 233 28.90 12.86 -8.29
N LEU A 234 29.78 13.21 -9.24
CA LEU A 234 29.58 14.36 -10.13
C LEU A 234 28.27 14.22 -10.93
N ALA A 235 27.99 13.05 -11.51
CA ALA A 235 26.76 12.84 -12.27
C ALA A 235 25.51 13.06 -11.40
N LEU A 236 25.53 12.58 -10.15
CA LEU A 236 24.45 12.80 -9.18
C LEU A 236 24.32 14.27 -8.78
N GLU A 237 25.44 14.98 -8.55
CA GLU A 237 25.43 16.41 -8.19
C GLU A 237 24.85 17.26 -9.34
N VAL A 238 25.24 16.96 -10.58
CA VAL A 238 24.78 17.67 -11.79
C VAL A 238 23.31 17.46 -12.06
N ASP A 239 22.81 16.23 -11.86
CA ASP A 239 21.41 15.88 -12.09
C ASP A 239 20.45 16.49 -11.05
N ASN A 240 20.96 17.39 -10.19
CA ASN A 240 20.28 17.92 -9.02
C ASN A 240 19.64 16.79 -8.20
N PHE A 241 20.31 15.64 -8.14
CA PHE A 241 19.82 14.49 -7.40
C PHE A 241 19.56 14.87 -5.95
N ALA A 242 20.39 15.73 -5.35
CA ALA A 242 20.15 16.25 -4.01
C ALA A 242 18.80 16.98 -3.90
N GLY A 243 18.48 17.89 -4.82
CA GLY A 243 17.18 18.57 -4.85
C GLY A 243 16.01 17.61 -5.02
N ALA A 244 16.12 16.63 -5.92
CA ALA A 244 15.09 15.61 -6.13
C ALA A 244 14.99 14.61 -4.96
N PHE A 245 16.11 14.32 -4.29
CA PHE A 245 16.18 13.39 -3.16
C PHE A 245 15.60 14.01 -1.90
N TYR A 246 15.82 15.30 -1.66
CA TYR A 246 15.22 16.01 -0.53
C TYR A 246 13.86 16.62 -0.87
N ALA A 247 13.36 16.45 -2.09
CA ALA A 247 12.00 16.86 -2.45
C ALA A 247 10.98 16.03 -1.69
N ASP A 248 9.91 16.68 -1.27
CA ASP A 248 8.82 16.07 -0.52
C ASP A 248 7.64 15.71 -1.44
N HIS A 249 7.42 16.33 -2.60
CA HIS A 249 6.29 16.02 -3.51
C HIS A 249 6.64 15.18 -4.75
N HIS A 250 7.92 15.08 -5.10
CA HIS A 250 8.37 14.36 -6.30
C HIS A 250 8.88 12.97 -5.95
N ALA A 251 8.14 11.94 -6.34
CA ALA A 251 8.56 10.57 -6.13
C ALA A 251 8.51 9.78 -7.43
N ALA A 252 9.68 9.34 -7.92
CA ALA A 252 9.81 8.37 -9.00
C ALA A 252 9.24 6.98 -8.64
N THR A 253 8.41 6.89 -7.61
CA THR A 253 7.78 5.67 -7.09
C THR A 253 6.41 5.39 -7.71
N LEU A 254 5.79 6.36 -8.42
CA LEU A 254 4.52 6.11 -9.11
C LEU A 254 4.58 4.92 -10.05
N VAL A 255 5.74 4.60 -10.63
CA VAL A 255 5.93 3.42 -11.47
C VAL A 255 5.61 2.12 -10.72
N GLY A 256 5.99 2.02 -9.45
CA GLY A 256 5.64 0.89 -8.60
C GLY A 256 4.14 0.83 -8.30
N LEU A 257 3.50 1.98 -8.08
CA LEU A 257 2.05 2.08 -7.89
C LEU A 257 1.29 1.66 -9.15
N LEU A 258 1.66 2.20 -10.31
CA LEU A 258 1.06 1.83 -11.60
C LEU A 258 1.22 0.34 -11.91
N GLY A 259 2.37 -0.22 -11.56
CA GLY A 259 2.69 -1.62 -11.82
C GLY A 259 1.99 -2.62 -10.90
N ASP A 260 1.83 -2.28 -9.62
CA ASP A 260 1.34 -3.19 -8.58
C ASP A 260 -0.10 -2.88 -8.13
N ALA A 261 -0.57 -1.63 -8.22
CA ALA A 261 -1.84 -1.18 -7.64
C ALA A 261 -2.93 -0.82 -8.65
N VAL A 262 -2.58 -0.76 -9.94
CA VAL A 262 -3.48 -0.40 -11.04
C VAL A 262 -3.62 -1.59 -12.00
N SER A 263 -4.85 -2.03 -12.22
CA SER A 263 -5.17 -3.13 -13.14
C SER A 263 -4.87 -2.75 -14.61
N ASP A 264 -4.80 -3.74 -15.50
CA ASP A 264 -4.61 -3.49 -16.94
C ASP A 264 -5.75 -2.65 -17.55
N GLY A 265 -6.98 -2.78 -17.00
CA GLY A 265 -8.12 -1.95 -17.36
C GLY A 265 -7.91 -0.50 -16.96
N GLU A 266 -7.59 -0.26 -15.69
CA GLU A 266 -7.38 1.08 -15.14
C GLU A 266 -6.16 1.78 -15.78
N LEU A 267 -5.06 1.06 -16.02
CA LEU A 267 -3.86 1.58 -16.69
C LEU A 267 -4.14 2.01 -18.13
N ARG A 268 -5.02 1.28 -18.83
CA ARG A 268 -5.48 1.65 -20.18
C ARG A 268 -6.28 2.95 -20.17
N HIS A 269 -7.17 3.12 -19.20
CA HIS A 269 -7.91 4.38 -19.03
C HIS A 269 -6.98 5.55 -18.71
N LEU A 270 -5.93 5.33 -17.90
CA LEU A 270 -4.89 6.34 -17.69
C LEU A 270 -4.18 6.71 -18.99
N LEU A 271 -3.77 5.73 -19.80
CA LEU A 271 -3.13 6.01 -21.08
C LEU A 271 -4.06 6.76 -22.05
N MET A 272 -5.36 6.42 -22.08
CA MET A 272 -6.36 7.15 -22.85
C MET A 272 -6.51 8.59 -22.37
N PHE A 273 -6.54 8.80 -21.05
CA PHE A 273 -6.56 10.12 -20.46
C PHE A 273 -5.32 10.94 -20.86
N LEU A 274 -4.12 10.35 -20.83
CA LEU A 274 -2.91 11.05 -21.26
C LEU A 274 -2.96 11.43 -22.75
N LEU A 275 -3.52 10.58 -23.62
CA LEU A 275 -3.67 10.87 -25.04
C LEU A 275 -4.64 12.03 -25.33
N ASP A 276 -5.71 12.16 -24.57
CA ASP A 276 -6.78 13.13 -24.86
C ASP A 276 -6.73 14.38 -23.96
N GLY A 277 -6.24 14.23 -22.73
CA GLY A 277 -6.26 15.25 -21.67
C GLY A 277 -5.08 16.22 -21.67
N THR A 278 -4.02 15.96 -22.45
CA THR A 278 -2.78 16.77 -22.43
C THR A 278 -2.69 17.73 -23.62
N LYS A 279 -3.82 18.21 -24.15
CA LYS A 279 -3.88 19.16 -25.29
C LYS A 279 -3.06 18.72 -26.53
N GLY A 280 -2.95 17.41 -26.77
CA GLY A 280 -2.24 16.82 -27.91
C GLY A 280 -0.72 16.66 -27.71
N GLU A 281 -0.15 17.15 -26.62
CA GLU A 281 1.29 17.07 -26.38
C GLU A 281 1.79 15.64 -26.19
N PHE A 282 1.10 14.82 -25.38
CA PHE A 282 1.46 13.43 -25.19
C PHE A 282 1.27 12.62 -26.47
N ARG A 283 0.23 12.90 -27.27
CA ARG A 283 0.05 12.29 -28.60
C ARG A 283 1.26 12.52 -29.51
N ALA A 284 1.83 13.72 -29.48
CA ALA A 284 3.05 14.00 -30.26
C ALA A 284 4.24 13.16 -29.79
N ALA A 285 4.37 12.90 -28.48
CA ALA A 285 5.45 12.09 -27.92
C ALA A 285 5.37 10.60 -28.29
N VAL A 286 4.18 10.10 -28.65
CA VAL A 286 3.95 8.67 -28.99
C VAL A 286 3.55 8.46 -30.46
N ALA A 287 3.62 9.49 -31.29
CA ALA A 287 3.11 9.47 -32.67
C ALA A 287 3.77 8.40 -33.54
N ASP A 288 5.07 8.14 -33.34
CA ASP A 288 5.83 7.13 -34.10
C ASP A 288 5.64 5.70 -33.57
N LEU A 289 4.99 5.56 -32.41
CA LEU A 289 4.83 4.29 -31.69
C LEU A 289 3.43 3.70 -31.83
N LEU A 290 2.42 4.56 -31.96
CA LEU A 290 1.02 4.18 -31.98
C LEU A 290 0.35 4.59 -33.30
N LEU A 291 -0.68 3.83 -33.68
CA LEU A 291 -1.51 4.18 -34.83
C LEU A 291 -2.25 5.51 -34.59
N THR A 292 -2.50 6.28 -35.64
CA THR A 292 -3.31 7.49 -35.52
C THR A 292 -4.80 7.13 -35.37
N GLY A 293 -5.49 7.72 -34.40
CA GLY A 293 -6.93 7.51 -34.23
C GLY A 293 -7.50 8.02 -32.91
N PRO A 294 -8.73 7.57 -32.57
CA PRO A 294 -9.30 7.71 -31.23
C PRO A 294 -8.45 6.96 -30.20
N ALA A 295 -8.26 7.53 -29.00
CA ALA A 295 -7.37 6.99 -27.97
C ALA A 295 -7.66 5.51 -27.65
N GLU A 296 -8.94 5.14 -27.57
CA GLU A 296 -9.40 3.75 -27.35
C GLU A 296 -8.77 2.76 -28.34
N LYS A 297 -8.79 3.09 -29.65
CA LYS A 297 -8.22 2.24 -30.70
C LYS A 297 -6.69 2.23 -30.68
N MET A 298 -6.08 3.33 -30.23
CA MET A 298 -4.61 3.42 -30.14
C MET A 298 -4.04 2.49 -29.07
N VAL A 299 -4.80 2.28 -27.99
CA VAL A 299 -4.37 1.47 -26.84
C VAL A 299 -4.95 0.05 -26.85
N GLU A 300 -5.81 -0.25 -27.82
CA GLU A 300 -6.42 -1.57 -27.99
C GLU A 300 -5.34 -2.64 -28.22
N GLY A 301 -5.41 -3.74 -27.46
CA GLY A 301 -4.46 -4.84 -27.59
C GLY A 301 -3.06 -4.61 -27.01
N LEU A 302 -2.79 -3.44 -26.40
CA LEU A 302 -1.51 -3.23 -25.70
C LEU A 302 -1.44 -4.03 -24.40
N GLY A 303 -0.32 -4.72 -24.21
CA GLY A 303 0.04 -5.36 -22.95
C GLY A 303 0.50 -4.35 -21.89
N ARG A 304 0.50 -4.76 -20.62
CA ARG A 304 0.91 -3.93 -19.48
C ARG A 304 2.30 -3.30 -19.64
N ASP A 305 3.28 -4.09 -20.06
CA ASP A 305 4.65 -3.66 -20.33
C ASP A 305 4.70 -2.50 -21.35
N LYS A 306 3.95 -2.62 -22.46
CA LYS A 306 3.83 -1.56 -23.46
C LYS A 306 3.13 -0.32 -22.91
N MET A 307 1.99 -0.50 -22.23
CA MET A 307 1.25 0.62 -21.65
C MET A 307 2.08 1.37 -20.62
N GLN A 308 2.79 0.64 -19.75
CA GLN A 308 3.62 1.24 -18.71
C GLN A 308 4.80 2.00 -19.32
N GLN A 309 5.48 1.46 -20.34
CA GLN A 309 6.54 2.20 -21.03
C GLN A 309 6.04 3.53 -21.62
N LEU A 310 4.86 3.52 -22.24
CA LEU A 310 4.25 4.73 -22.82
C LEU A 310 3.86 5.74 -21.75
N VAL A 311 3.26 5.30 -20.64
CA VAL A 311 2.90 6.17 -19.52
C VAL A 311 4.12 6.87 -18.94
N LEU A 312 5.29 6.21 -18.86
CA LEU A 312 6.52 6.84 -18.36
C LEU A 312 7.09 7.94 -19.27
N LEU A 313 6.59 8.10 -20.50
CA LEU A 313 6.96 9.23 -21.36
C LEU A 313 6.27 10.54 -20.93
N ALA A 314 5.17 10.45 -20.17
CA ALA A 314 4.52 11.59 -19.56
C ALA A 314 5.33 12.12 -18.37
N ASN A 315 5.04 13.35 -17.93
CA ASN A 315 5.58 13.88 -16.67
C ASN A 315 4.77 13.35 -15.47
N GLU A 316 5.32 13.48 -14.26
CA GLU A 316 4.67 13.01 -13.02
C GLU A 316 3.31 13.69 -12.77
N GLU A 317 3.21 15.00 -13.04
CA GLU A 317 2.00 15.80 -12.84
C GLU A 317 0.81 15.29 -13.67
N TRP A 318 1.04 14.90 -14.93
CA TRP A 318 -0.03 14.36 -15.78
C TRP A 318 -0.47 12.98 -15.33
N ILE A 319 0.46 12.16 -14.82
CA ILE A 319 0.15 10.83 -14.31
C ILE A 319 -0.69 10.95 -13.04
N SER A 320 -0.26 11.75 -12.06
CA SER A 320 -0.98 11.94 -10.81
C SER A 320 -2.36 12.57 -11.03
N ARG A 321 -2.45 13.67 -11.79
CA ARG A 321 -3.71 14.32 -12.16
C ARG A 321 -4.64 13.39 -12.94
N GLY A 322 -4.09 12.57 -13.83
CA GLY A 322 -4.85 11.59 -14.59
C GLY A 322 -5.48 10.53 -13.69
N LEU A 323 -4.70 9.98 -12.75
CA LEU A 323 -5.22 9.04 -11.76
C LEU A 323 -6.30 9.70 -10.88
N ASP A 324 -6.05 10.91 -10.38
CA ASP A 324 -7.01 11.65 -9.55
C ASP A 324 -8.35 11.86 -10.28
N ARG A 325 -8.30 12.36 -11.52
CA ARG A 325 -9.50 12.57 -12.34
C ARG A 325 -10.24 11.28 -12.60
N LEU A 326 -9.54 10.20 -12.90
CA LEU A 326 -10.17 8.91 -13.19
C LEU A 326 -10.82 8.30 -11.94
N VAL A 327 -10.24 8.50 -10.76
CA VAL A 327 -10.85 8.11 -9.48
C VAL A 327 -12.08 8.96 -9.19
N HIS A 328 -11.98 10.29 -9.28
CA HIS A 328 -13.11 11.19 -9.02
C HIS A 328 -14.27 11.00 -10.02
N ALA A 329 -13.96 10.63 -11.27
CA ALA A 329 -14.96 10.30 -12.29
C ALA A 329 -15.58 8.90 -12.11
N GLY A 330 -15.10 8.09 -11.15
CA GLY A 330 -15.54 6.71 -10.94
C GLY A 330 -15.13 5.74 -12.06
N THR A 331 -14.19 6.13 -12.93
CA THR A 331 -13.63 5.22 -13.94
C THR A 331 -12.65 4.23 -13.32
N ILE A 332 -11.88 4.70 -12.32
CA ILE A 332 -11.09 3.86 -11.42
C ILE A 332 -11.84 3.81 -10.09
N GLU A 333 -12.56 2.72 -9.84
CA GLU A 333 -13.34 2.57 -8.60
C GLU A 333 -12.45 2.07 -7.46
N VAL A 334 -12.12 2.98 -6.53
CA VAL A 334 -11.45 2.65 -5.27
C VAL A 334 -12.47 2.74 -4.13
N PRO A 335 -12.89 1.60 -3.52
CA PRO A 335 -13.82 1.61 -2.40
C PRO A 335 -13.36 2.54 -1.27
N ARG A 336 -14.32 3.21 -0.63
CA ARG A 336 -14.03 4.06 0.53
C ARG A 336 -13.41 3.22 1.64
N GLY A 337 -12.17 3.53 1.99
CA GLY A 337 -11.39 2.85 3.02
C GLY A 337 -10.32 1.91 2.46
N GLU A 338 -10.39 1.58 1.17
CA GLU A 338 -9.29 0.91 0.48
C GLU A 338 -8.16 1.92 0.23
N VAL A 339 -6.95 1.55 0.65
CA VAL A 339 -5.70 2.24 0.31
C VAL A 339 -4.82 1.24 -0.42
N ARG A 340 -4.67 1.43 -1.72
CA ARG A 340 -3.86 0.57 -2.57
C ARG A 340 -2.40 1.02 -2.51
N ARG A 341 -1.49 0.05 -2.35
CA ARG A 341 -0.05 0.25 -2.20
C ARG A 341 0.71 -0.75 -3.07
N PRO A 342 1.95 -0.46 -3.48
CA PRO A 342 2.79 -1.47 -4.11
C PRO A 342 2.96 -2.71 -3.22
N VAL A 343 2.83 -3.90 -3.81
CA VAL A 343 2.79 -5.18 -3.07
C VAL A 343 4.14 -5.88 -3.17
N THR A 344 4.59 -6.18 -4.38
CA THR A 344 5.90 -6.80 -4.66
C THR A 344 7.03 -5.77 -4.65
N ASN A 345 6.70 -4.53 -4.99
CA ASN A 345 7.64 -3.41 -5.07
C ASN A 345 7.56 -2.47 -3.86
N ILE A 346 7.07 -2.94 -2.70
CA ILE A 346 6.87 -2.14 -1.48
C ILE A 346 8.15 -1.46 -0.95
N ARG A 347 9.32 -2.01 -1.29
CA ARG A 347 10.63 -1.45 -0.90
C ARG A 347 11.09 -0.30 -1.81
N ASN A 348 10.39 -0.03 -2.92
CA ASN A 348 10.73 1.06 -3.82
C ASN A 348 10.21 2.37 -3.24
N ARG A 349 11.06 3.01 -2.44
CA ARG A 349 10.82 4.29 -1.79
C ARG A 349 11.73 5.37 -2.40
N SER A 350 11.31 6.62 -2.37
CA SER A 350 12.06 7.73 -2.98
C SER A 350 12.45 8.79 -1.95
N GLY A 351 13.65 9.36 -2.15
CA GLY A 351 14.13 10.51 -1.41
C GLY A 351 14.50 10.26 0.05
N ALA A 352 14.91 11.33 0.74
CA ALA A 352 15.29 11.35 2.14
C ALA A 352 14.15 10.94 3.06
N PHE A 353 12.92 11.35 2.70
CA PHE A 353 11.69 11.02 3.43
C PHE A 353 11.14 9.62 3.11
N GLN A 354 11.83 8.84 2.27
CA GLN A 354 11.40 7.48 1.89
C GLN A 354 9.94 7.39 1.42
N LEU A 355 9.55 8.32 0.54
CA LEU A 355 8.17 8.48 0.08
C LEU A 355 7.64 7.20 -0.57
N THR A 356 6.46 6.79 -0.13
CA THR A 356 5.70 5.66 -0.64
C THR A 356 4.42 6.18 -1.30
N PRO A 357 4.11 5.78 -2.55
CA PRO A 357 2.92 6.21 -3.24
C PRO A 357 1.72 5.35 -2.83
N GLU A 358 0.57 5.98 -2.68
CA GLU A 358 -0.68 5.31 -2.36
C GLU A 358 -1.82 5.82 -3.22
N LEU A 359 -2.78 4.95 -3.54
CA LEU A 359 -4.00 5.29 -4.26
C LEU A 359 -5.22 5.00 -3.37
N GLY A 360 -6.03 6.02 -3.12
CA GLY A 360 -7.27 5.93 -2.37
C GLY A 360 -8.44 6.49 -3.16
N HIS A 361 -9.62 6.53 -2.54
CA HIS A 361 -10.83 7.13 -3.12
C HIS A 361 -10.74 8.66 -3.36
N LEU A 362 -9.70 9.31 -2.81
CA LEU A 362 -9.38 10.74 -2.99
C LEU A 362 -8.20 10.95 -3.95
N GLY A 363 -7.86 9.92 -4.73
CA GLY A 363 -6.76 9.93 -5.69
C GLY A 363 -5.41 9.51 -5.08
N VAL A 364 -4.32 9.94 -5.71
CA VAL A 364 -2.95 9.56 -5.37
C VAL A 364 -2.38 10.44 -4.25
N ARG A 365 -1.65 9.86 -3.30
CA ARG A 365 -0.83 10.61 -2.34
C ARG A 365 0.56 9.99 -2.20
N PHE A 366 1.45 10.73 -1.55
CA PHE A 366 2.77 10.25 -1.15
C PHE A 366 2.92 10.37 0.36
N VAL A 367 3.21 9.27 1.03
CA VAL A 367 3.36 9.20 2.49
C VAL A 367 4.79 8.85 2.87
N SER A 368 5.20 9.23 4.08
CA SER A 368 6.50 8.89 4.67
C SER A 368 6.29 8.07 5.95
N ASP A 369 7.26 7.24 6.28
CA ASP A 369 7.32 6.57 7.58
C ASP A 369 7.83 7.51 8.69
N ASP A 370 8.34 8.70 8.34
CA ASP A 370 8.84 9.68 9.30
C ASP A 370 7.67 10.29 10.10
N PRO A 371 7.69 10.17 11.45
CA PRO A 371 6.62 10.70 12.28
C PRO A 371 6.45 12.20 12.11
N GLY A 372 5.22 12.64 11.83
CA GLY A 372 4.89 14.07 11.70
C GLY A 372 5.19 14.69 10.33
N PHE A 373 5.65 13.91 9.35
CA PHE A 373 5.92 14.42 8.00
C PHE A 373 4.71 15.14 7.36
N ALA A 374 3.50 14.59 7.50
CA ALA A 374 2.28 15.24 7.01
C ALA A 374 2.03 16.60 7.69
N SER A 375 2.35 16.74 8.98
CA SER A 375 2.26 18.02 9.71
C SER A 375 3.32 19.02 9.26
N LEU A 376 4.49 18.57 8.81
CA LEU A 376 5.50 19.48 8.21
C LEU A 376 5.01 20.03 6.87
N ARG A 377 4.37 19.21 6.04
CA ARG A 377 3.73 19.69 4.81
C ARG A 377 2.53 20.60 5.07
N GLU A 378 1.77 20.34 6.13
CA GLU A 378 0.69 21.23 6.57
C GLU A 378 1.23 22.64 6.90
N ARG A 379 2.36 22.70 7.60
CA ARG A 379 3.06 23.96 7.92
C ARG A 379 3.55 24.66 6.65
N GLU A 380 4.23 23.92 5.77
CA GLU A 380 4.73 24.48 4.51
C GLU A 380 3.58 25.01 3.65
N LEU A 381 2.45 24.30 3.58
CA LEU A 381 1.26 24.78 2.90
C LEU A 381 0.82 26.11 3.51
N LEU A 382 0.72 26.22 4.84
CA LEU A 382 0.28 27.44 5.49
C LEU A 382 1.23 28.62 5.22
N ASP A 383 2.55 28.40 5.25
CA ASP A 383 3.54 29.44 4.91
C ASP A 383 3.37 29.95 3.47
N ARG A 384 2.86 29.10 2.56
CA ARG A 384 2.48 29.52 1.19
C ARG A 384 1.15 30.25 1.12
N LEU A 385 0.23 29.98 2.05
CA LEU A 385 -1.09 30.64 2.11
C LEU A 385 -1.02 32.04 2.73
N TYR A 386 -0.11 32.25 3.70
CA TYR A 386 0.03 33.50 4.45
C TYR A 386 1.47 34.02 4.36
N LEU A 387 1.71 34.92 3.41
CA LEU A 387 3.05 35.47 3.18
C LEU A 387 3.40 36.48 4.28
N ARG A 388 4.51 36.24 4.99
CA ARG A 388 4.97 37.09 6.11
C ARG A 388 5.33 38.52 5.70
N ASP A 389 5.74 38.70 4.45
CA ASP A 389 6.05 40.02 3.89
C ASP A 389 4.80 40.82 3.50
N ASN A 390 3.61 40.21 3.59
CA ASN A 390 2.32 40.87 3.32
C ASN A 390 1.61 41.21 4.63
N GLU A 391 1.47 42.51 4.92
CA GLU A 391 0.78 43.00 6.12
C GLU A 391 -0.67 42.48 6.22
N THR A 392 -1.39 42.39 5.11
CA THR A 392 -2.79 41.92 5.09
C THR A 392 -2.92 40.43 5.45
N ASP A 393 -1.93 39.63 5.08
CA ASP A 393 -1.92 38.19 5.40
C ASP A 393 -1.48 37.96 6.84
N THR A 394 -0.54 38.78 7.34
CA THR A 394 -0.08 38.74 8.73
C THR A 394 -1.19 39.13 9.70
N GLU A 395 -1.95 40.21 9.42
CA GLU A 395 -3.10 40.63 10.24
C GLU A 395 -4.22 39.58 10.25
N GLU A 396 -4.50 38.95 9.11
CA GLU A 396 -5.49 37.87 9.03
C GLU A 396 -5.04 36.65 9.82
N LEU A 397 -3.79 36.22 9.65
CA LEU A 397 -3.24 35.09 10.39
C LEU A 397 -3.31 35.36 11.90
N ASP A 398 -2.94 36.55 12.36
CA ASP A 398 -3.05 36.93 13.77
C ASP A 398 -4.50 36.84 14.27
N TRP A 399 -5.46 37.36 13.49
CA TRP A 399 -6.89 37.22 13.80
C TRP A 399 -7.35 35.77 13.85
N GLN A 400 -6.86 34.92 12.95
CA GLN A 400 -7.10 33.48 12.97
C GLN A 400 -6.37 32.77 14.12
N LEU A 401 -5.39 33.38 14.76
CA LEU A 401 -4.67 32.78 15.89
C LEU A 401 -5.03 33.39 17.25
N ARG A 402 -6.00 34.32 17.32
CA ARG A 402 -6.47 35.01 18.54
C ARG A 402 -6.82 34.16 19.77
N GLY A 403 -6.95 32.83 19.61
CA GLY A 403 -7.24 31.90 20.72
C GLY A 403 -6.00 31.32 21.40
N PHE A 404 -4.80 31.71 20.95
CA PHE A 404 -3.52 31.22 21.45
C PHE A 404 -2.77 32.33 22.17
N ASP A 405 -2.42 32.09 23.43
CA ASP A 405 -1.70 33.04 24.28
C ASP A 405 -0.19 33.00 23.97
N SER A 406 0.29 33.98 23.20
CA SER A 406 1.72 34.32 23.07
C SER A 406 1.87 35.74 22.52
N GLU A 407 3.01 36.40 22.72
CA GLU A 407 3.31 37.71 22.12
C GLU A 407 3.88 37.58 20.70
N ASP A 408 4.38 36.39 20.32
CA ASP A 408 5.02 36.13 19.04
C ASP A 408 4.09 35.31 18.11
N LEU A 409 3.96 35.75 16.86
CA LEU A 409 3.06 35.11 15.89
C LEU A 409 3.52 33.70 15.54
N ASP A 410 4.84 33.47 15.48
CA ASP A 410 5.40 32.16 15.18
C ASP A 410 5.21 31.18 16.35
N GLU A 411 5.37 31.65 17.59
CA GLU A 411 5.01 30.86 18.77
C GLU A 411 3.51 30.55 18.83
N ARG A 412 2.62 31.50 18.51
CA ARG A 412 1.17 31.24 18.38
C ARG A 412 0.90 30.16 17.34
N LEU A 413 1.58 30.23 16.20
CA LEU A 413 1.40 29.29 15.11
C LEU A 413 1.90 27.89 15.47
N GLU A 414 3.05 27.80 16.13
CA GLU A 414 3.58 26.53 16.66
C GLU A 414 2.62 25.90 17.67
N ASN A 415 2.07 26.70 18.58
CA ASN A 415 1.07 26.23 19.53
C ASN A 415 -0.22 25.77 18.84
N PHE A 416 -0.67 26.49 17.80
CA PHE A 416 -1.83 26.11 17.00
C PHE A 416 -1.66 24.73 16.37
N PHE A 417 -0.54 24.46 15.70
CA PHE A 417 -0.28 23.13 15.10
C PHE A 417 -0.13 22.01 16.14
N ARG A 418 0.35 22.32 17.35
CA ARG A 418 0.52 21.32 18.41
C ARG A 418 -0.80 20.91 19.07
N SER A 419 -1.78 21.81 19.16
CA SER A 419 -3.01 21.57 19.91
C SER A 419 -4.27 21.41 19.05
N THR A 420 -4.21 21.78 17.77
CA THR A 420 -5.38 21.77 16.89
C THR A 420 -5.37 20.52 16.01
N ASP A 421 -6.52 19.89 15.86
CA ASP A 421 -6.69 18.80 14.90
C ASP A 421 -6.46 19.30 13.45
N PRO A 422 -5.69 18.59 12.61
CA PRO A 422 -5.35 19.04 11.25
C PRO A 422 -6.58 19.33 10.37
N ARG A 423 -7.70 18.59 10.52
CA ARG A 423 -8.93 18.88 9.77
C ARG A 423 -9.45 20.26 10.14
N SER A 424 -9.55 20.53 11.44
CA SER A 424 -10.02 21.83 11.94
C SER A 424 -9.08 22.97 11.54
N ALA A 425 -7.78 22.72 11.55
CA ALA A 425 -6.78 23.69 11.15
C ALA A 425 -6.91 24.07 9.67
N LEU A 426 -6.95 23.08 8.78
CA LEU A 426 -7.10 23.30 7.34
C LEU A 426 -8.46 23.89 6.96
N THR A 427 -9.56 23.44 7.58
CA THR A 427 -10.88 24.07 7.39
C THR A 427 -10.83 25.56 7.69
N ARG A 428 -10.18 25.94 8.80
CA ARG A 428 -10.08 27.34 9.21
C ARG A 428 -9.20 28.18 8.27
N MET A 429 -8.07 27.63 7.84
CA MET A 429 -7.04 28.39 7.11
C MET A 429 -7.27 28.42 5.59
N ILE A 430 -7.69 27.31 5.00
CA ILE A 430 -7.94 27.21 3.55
C ILE A 430 -9.24 27.91 3.16
N LEU A 431 -10.31 27.70 3.93
CA LEU A 431 -11.64 28.23 3.61
C LEU A 431 -11.83 29.69 4.05
N ALA A 432 -10.82 30.32 4.64
CA ALA A 432 -10.86 31.73 5.02
C ALA A 432 -11.09 32.64 3.80
N ARG A 433 -10.47 32.32 2.66
CA ARG A 433 -10.51 33.13 1.43
C ARG A 433 -10.40 32.25 0.19
N LYS A 434 -11.05 32.66 -0.90
CA LYS A 434 -10.97 31.95 -2.21
C LYS A 434 -9.53 31.83 -2.73
N THR A 435 -8.70 32.83 -2.48
CA THR A 435 -7.28 32.81 -2.87
C THR A 435 -6.53 31.68 -2.18
N ASN A 436 -6.77 31.47 -0.88
CA ASN A 436 -6.14 30.40 -0.10
C ASN A 436 -6.59 29.02 -0.61
N MET A 437 -7.88 28.89 -0.92
CA MET A 437 -8.43 27.67 -1.53
C MET A 437 -7.72 27.31 -2.84
N ILE A 438 -7.55 28.29 -3.75
CA ILE A 438 -6.88 28.07 -5.04
C ILE A 438 -5.40 27.72 -4.84
N ALA A 439 -4.69 28.47 -3.98
CA ALA A 439 -3.28 28.22 -3.69
C ALA A 439 -3.05 26.84 -3.04
N ALA A 440 -3.95 26.43 -2.14
CA ALA A 440 -3.91 25.10 -1.55
C ALA A 440 -4.13 24.01 -2.60
N CYS A 441 -5.13 24.17 -3.48
CA CYS A 441 -5.38 23.23 -4.58
C CYS A 441 -4.17 23.11 -5.51
N GLU A 442 -3.55 24.23 -5.88
CA GLU A 442 -2.36 24.25 -6.73
C GLU A 442 -1.18 23.53 -6.07
N TYR A 443 -0.91 23.81 -4.78
CA TYR A 443 0.17 23.17 -4.03
C TYR A 443 0.03 21.65 -3.99
N VAL A 444 -1.17 21.14 -3.73
CA VAL A 444 -1.42 19.69 -3.61
C VAL A 444 -1.80 19.01 -4.94
N GLY A 445 -1.85 19.76 -6.04
CA GLY A 445 -2.15 19.24 -7.38
C GLY A 445 -3.63 18.93 -7.66
N ILE A 446 -4.57 19.51 -6.91
CA ILE A 446 -6.02 19.42 -7.18
C ILE A 446 -6.42 20.46 -8.23
N GLU A 447 -7.31 20.09 -9.15
CA GLU A 447 -7.86 21.03 -10.13
C GLU A 447 -8.93 21.92 -9.51
N ASP A 448 -8.57 23.21 -9.34
CA ASP A 448 -9.36 24.40 -8.92
C ASP A 448 -10.33 24.28 -7.72
N GLY A 449 -10.60 23.08 -7.22
CA GLY A 449 -11.46 22.75 -6.09
C GLY A 449 -12.95 23.09 -6.30
N ALA A 450 -13.32 23.76 -7.39
CA ALA A 450 -14.59 24.49 -7.46
C ALA A 450 -15.84 23.60 -7.53
N HIS A 451 -15.66 22.33 -7.87
CA HIS A 451 -16.71 21.32 -7.97
C HIS A 451 -16.87 20.47 -6.71
N LEU A 452 -15.96 20.61 -5.74
CA LEU A 452 -15.98 19.86 -4.48
C LEU A 452 -16.76 20.64 -3.41
N SER A 453 -17.41 19.92 -2.49
CA SER A 453 -17.90 20.55 -1.26
C SER A 453 -16.72 20.93 -0.36
N ASP A 454 -16.90 21.91 0.51
CA ASP A 454 -15.86 22.35 1.47
C ASP A 454 -15.29 21.18 2.30
N GLU A 455 -16.16 20.27 2.74
CA GLU A 455 -15.76 19.07 3.48
C GLU A 455 -14.87 18.14 2.63
N LEU A 456 -15.31 17.82 1.41
CA LEU A 456 -14.57 16.94 0.51
C LEU A 456 -13.25 17.58 0.05
N LEU A 457 -13.23 18.90 -0.14
CA LEU A 457 -12.02 19.64 -0.45
C LEU A 457 -10.99 19.50 0.67
N VAL A 458 -11.38 19.77 1.92
CA VAL A 458 -10.47 19.66 3.08
C VAL A 458 -9.99 18.22 3.25
N GLU A 459 -10.86 17.22 3.08
CA GLU A 459 -10.47 15.81 3.11
C GLU A 459 -9.47 15.46 2.00
N THR A 460 -9.68 15.96 0.79
CA THR A 460 -8.76 15.74 -0.32
C THR A 460 -7.41 16.40 -0.05
N VAL A 461 -7.38 17.61 0.50
CA VAL A 461 -6.11 18.28 0.87
C VAL A 461 -5.39 17.51 1.98
N LEU A 462 -6.10 17.09 3.05
CA LEU A 462 -5.52 16.25 4.11
C LEU A 462 -4.88 14.97 3.53
N TRP A 463 -5.62 14.29 2.65
CA TRP A 463 -5.15 13.10 1.96
C TRP A 463 -3.85 13.36 1.19
N LYS A 464 -3.81 14.44 0.40
CA LYS A 464 -2.66 14.79 -0.42
C LYS A 464 -1.43 15.19 0.40
N LEU A 465 -1.63 15.87 1.53
CA LEU A 465 -0.55 16.18 2.47
C LEU A 465 0.05 14.93 3.12
N GLY A 466 -0.67 13.81 3.11
CA GLY A 466 -0.22 12.52 3.64
C GLY A 466 -0.90 12.10 4.94
N PHE A 467 -1.93 12.82 5.40
CA PHE A 467 -2.71 12.41 6.57
C PHE A 467 -3.66 11.28 6.23
N ASP A 468 -3.82 10.33 7.16
CA ASP A 468 -4.90 9.36 7.11
C ASP A 468 -6.24 10.05 7.36
N VAL A 469 -6.99 10.25 6.27
CA VAL A 469 -8.34 10.78 6.35
C VAL A 469 -9.23 9.73 6.98
N ARG A 470 -9.63 10.00 8.23
CA ARG A 470 -10.59 9.17 8.94
C ARG A 470 -11.89 9.13 8.17
N ILE A 471 -12.20 7.97 7.59
CA ILE A 471 -13.55 7.72 7.12
C ILE A 471 -14.33 7.24 8.33
N GLU A 472 -15.14 8.10 8.91
CA GLU A 472 -16.09 7.73 9.95
C GLU A 472 -17.18 6.82 9.34
N GLN A 473 -16.83 5.57 9.06
CA GLN A 473 -17.79 4.54 8.66
C GLN A 473 -18.41 3.95 9.92
N ASP A 474 -19.38 4.66 10.48
CA ASP A 474 -20.33 4.05 11.39
C ASP A 474 -21.39 3.32 10.56
N SER A 475 -21.15 2.03 10.31
CA SER A 475 -22.09 1.16 9.56
C SER A 475 -23.49 1.16 10.16
N HIS A 476 -23.62 1.50 11.44
CA HIS A 476 -24.87 1.51 12.19
C HIS A 476 -25.30 2.93 12.63
N GLY A 477 -24.68 3.99 12.09
CA GLY A 477 -24.99 5.37 12.47
C GLY A 477 -26.43 5.77 12.12
N ARG A 478 -26.90 5.37 10.94
CA ARG A 478 -28.28 5.59 10.50
C ARG A 478 -29.31 4.93 11.42
N PHE A 479 -29.01 3.74 11.94
CA PHE A 479 -29.86 3.05 12.92
C PHE A 479 -30.02 3.91 14.18
N TRP A 480 -28.92 4.46 14.71
CA TRP A 480 -28.95 5.31 15.90
C TRP A 480 -29.67 6.64 15.66
N ASP A 481 -29.48 7.27 14.51
CA ASP A 481 -30.23 8.46 14.12
C ASP A 481 -31.74 8.19 14.07
N LEU A 482 -32.14 7.08 13.45
CA LEU A 482 -33.53 6.66 13.39
C LEU A 482 -34.07 6.30 14.77
N HIS A 483 -33.28 5.65 15.63
CA HIS A 483 -33.62 5.34 17.02
C HIS A 483 -33.93 6.62 17.81
N GLN A 484 -33.08 7.63 17.70
CA GLN A 484 -33.30 8.93 18.35
C GLN A 484 -34.56 9.61 17.83
N ARG A 485 -34.75 9.64 16.50
CA ARG A 485 -35.92 10.25 15.86
C ARG A 485 -37.22 9.56 16.28
N ILE A 486 -37.29 8.22 16.21
CA ILE A 486 -38.49 7.48 16.61
C ILE A 486 -38.74 7.59 18.11
N SER A 487 -37.69 7.59 18.94
CA SER A 487 -37.81 7.79 20.38
C SER A 487 -38.42 9.16 20.69
N ALA A 488 -37.93 10.22 20.05
CA ALA A 488 -38.47 11.57 20.21
C ALA A 488 -39.93 11.67 19.77
N LEU A 489 -40.28 11.08 18.61
CA LEU A 489 -41.66 11.04 18.13
C LEU A 489 -42.57 10.26 19.08
N THR A 490 -42.11 9.14 19.62
CA THR A 490 -42.88 8.31 20.56
C THR A 490 -43.15 9.07 21.87
N GLN A 491 -42.18 9.84 22.37
CA GLN A 491 -42.39 10.72 23.54
C GLN A 491 -43.34 11.88 23.23
N ALA A 492 -43.25 12.50 22.05
CA ALA A 492 -44.17 13.55 21.64
C ALA A 492 -45.61 13.04 21.51
N SER A 493 -45.80 11.85 20.93
CA SER A 493 -47.10 11.20 20.78
C SER A 493 -47.74 10.80 22.11
N ARG A 494 -46.94 10.48 23.15
CA ARG A 494 -47.44 10.30 24.53
C ARG A 494 -48.06 11.57 25.10
N ILE A 495 -47.51 12.74 24.76
CA ILE A 495 -47.94 14.04 25.31
C ILE A 495 -49.14 14.60 24.54
N SER A 496 -49.13 14.51 23.21
CA SER A 496 -50.13 15.18 22.37
C SER A 496 -51.33 14.31 21.97
N GLY A 497 -51.30 12.99 22.21
CA GLY A 497 -52.41 12.06 21.88
C GLY A 497 -52.68 11.85 20.38
N ILE A 498 -52.02 12.63 19.50
CA ILE A 498 -52.04 12.49 18.04
C ILE A 498 -50.93 11.49 17.67
N GLY A 499 -51.19 10.21 17.95
CA GLY A 499 -50.21 9.12 17.84
C GLY A 499 -50.00 8.53 16.44
N GLU A 500 -50.67 9.06 15.42
CA GLU A 500 -50.72 8.38 14.11
C GLU A 500 -50.55 9.37 12.94
N SER A 501 -49.38 9.97 12.85
CA SER A 501 -48.94 10.64 11.61
C SER A 501 -48.34 9.60 10.66
N GLU A 502 -48.57 9.73 9.35
CA GLU A 502 -47.84 8.95 8.32
C GLU A 502 -46.32 9.03 8.51
N THR A 503 -45.83 10.17 9.02
CA THR A 503 -44.43 10.39 9.39
C THR A 503 -43.94 9.39 10.44
N PHE A 504 -44.75 9.05 11.45
CA PHE A 504 -44.38 8.07 12.48
C PHE A 504 -44.20 6.68 11.87
N ARG A 505 -45.16 6.23 11.05
CA ARG A 505 -45.09 4.93 10.39
C ARG A 505 -43.92 4.84 9.42
N GLY A 506 -43.64 5.92 8.68
CA GLY A 506 -42.49 6.00 7.78
C GLY A 506 -41.15 5.83 8.52
N VAL A 507 -40.96 6.56 9.62
CA VAL A 507 -39.74 6.45 10.45
C VAL A 507 -39.65 5.08 11.13
N ALA A 508 -40.77 4.52 11.63
CA ALA A 508 -40.81 3.18 12.23
C ALA A 508 -40.41 2.08 11.26
N SER A 509 -40.96 2.11 10.04
CA SER A 509 -40.61 1.15 8.98
C SER A 509 -39.12 1.23 8.63
N ALA A 510 -38.58 2.43 8.42
CA ALA A 510 -37.16 2.62 8.16
C ALA A 510 -36.28 2.13 9.32
N PHE A 511 -36.67 2.40 10.57
CA PHE A 511 -35.96 1.96 11.77
C PHE A 511 -35.89 0.43 11.89
N PHE A 512 -37.00 -0.27 11.69
CA PHE A 512 -37.01 -1.74 11.77
C PHE A 512 -36.23 -2.40 10.64
N ASN A 513 -36.25 -1.83 9.43
CA ASN A 513 -35.42 -2.33 8.32
C ASN A 513 -33.92 -2.18 8.64
N GLU A 514 -33.50 -1.06 9.22
CA GLU A 514 -32.11 -0.85 9.65
C GLU A 514 -31.74 -1.76 10.84
N LEU A 515 -32.67 -2.05 11.74
CA LEU A 515 -32.48 -3.04 12.81
C LEU A 515 -32.28 -4.46 12.24
N GLU A 516 -33.10 -4.87 11.28
CA GLU A 516 -32.95 -6.18 10.60
C GLU A 516 -31.58 -6.27 9.93
N GLY A 517 -31.15 -5.22 9.23
CA GLY A 517 -29.81 -5.13 8.63
C GLY A 517 -28.68 -5.25 9.66
N LEU A 518 -28.77 -4.51 10.77
CA LEU A 518 -27.79 -4.52 11.86
C LEU A 518 -27.69 -5.90 12.51
N LEU A 519 -28.84 -6.52 12.85
CA LEU A 519 -28.85 -7.84 13.49
C LEU A 519 -28.32 -8.91 12.54
N ALA A 520 -28.62 -8.83 11.25
CA ALA A 520 -28.08 -9.75 10.25
C ALA A 520 -26.55 -9.61 10.10
N ASP A 521 -26.03 -8.38 9.99
CA ASP A 521 -24.59 -8.08 9.95
C ASP A 521 -23.89 -8.58 11.22
N ALA A 522 -24.42 -8.25 12.40
CA ALA A 522 -23.85 -8.67 13.68
C ALA A 522 -23.87 -10.19 13.86
N LEU A 523 -24.96 -10.87 13.48
CA LEU A 523 -25.09 -12.32 13.58
C LEU A 523 -24.14 -13.05 12.63
N ALA A 524 -24.03 -12.59 11.38
CA ALA A 524 -23.10 -13.13 10.40
C ALA A 524 -21.65 -12.94 10.87
N PHE A 525 -21.28 -11.71 11.23
CA PHE A 525 -19.94 -11.39 11.73
C PHE A 525 -19.59 -12.20 12.98
N SER A 526 -20.50 -12.30 13.96
CA SER A 526 -20.30 -13.10 15.18
C SER A 526 -20.05 -14.58 14.87
N THR A 527 -20.84 -15.14 13.95
CA THR A 527 -20.70 -16.54 13.55
C THR A 527 -19.37 -16.79 12.87
N TRP A 528 -18.99 -15.91 11.94
CA TRP A 528 -17.70 -15.97 11.25
C TRP A 528 -16.53 -15.86 12.22
N VAL A 529 -16.50 -14.82 13.06
CA VAL A 529 -15.42 -14.55 14.02
C VAL A 529 -15.17 -15.75 14.94
N LEU A 530 -16.23 -16.39 15.43
CA LEU A 530 -16.13 -17.40 16.47
C LEU A 530 -15.94 -18.83 15.94
N LEU A 531 -16.37 -19.11 14.71
CA LEU A 531 -16.39 -20.47 14.14
C LEU A 531 -15.39 -20.71 13.01
N VAL A 532 -14.97 -19.68 12.27
CA VAL A 532 -14.11 -19.84 11.08
C VAL A 532 -12.64 -19.83 11.47
N ASP A 533 -11.85 -20.77 10.94
CA ASP A 533 -10.40 -20.82 11.16
C ASP A 533 -9.68 -19.66 10.45
N HIS A 534 -9.39 -18.59 11.18
CA HIS A 534 -8.78 -17.37 10.64
C HIS A 534 -7.32 -17.53 10.24
N THR A 535 -6.58 -18.49 10.79
CA THR A 535 -5.15 -18.63 10.47
C THR A 535 -4.93 -19.39 9.16
N SER A 536 -5.88 -20.25 8.77
CA SER A 536 -5.85 -20.99 7.51
C SER A 536 -6.62 -20.29 6.38
N GLN A 537 -7.29 -19.16 6.66
CA GLN A 537 -7.94 -18.39 5.62
C GLN A 537 -6.93 -17.84 4.61
N ARG A 538 -7.40 -17.67 3.38
CA ARG A 538 -6.63 -17.01 2.32
C ARG A 538 -6.23 -15.58 2.68
N PHE A 539 -7.10 -14.87 3.40
CA PHE A 539 -6.82 -13.55 3.96
C PHE A 539 -6.94 -13.62 5.49
N PRO A 540 -5.86 -14.00 6.20
CA PRO A 540 -5.91 -14.18 7.64
C PRO A 540 -6.32 -12.89 8.35
N PHE A 541 -7.32 -13.01 9.22
CA PHE A 541 -7.84 -11.91 10.03
C PHE A 541 -8.32 -10.69 9.22
N SER A 542 -8.92 -10.92 8.05
CA SER A 542 -9.56 -9.86 7.25
C SER A 542 -10.99 -10.26 6.89
N TYR A 543 -11.94 -9.33 7.02
CA TYR A 543 -13.37 -9.59 6.83
C TYR A 543 -13.95 -8.83 5.64
N ASN A 544 -14.63 -9.55 4.73
CA ASN A 544 -15.41 -9.03 3.61
C ASN A 544 -16.89 -9.34 3.83
N ASP A 545 -17.74 -8.31 3.85
CA ASP A 545 -19.17 -8.45 4.12
C ASP A 545 -19.95 -9.27 3.06
N ALA A 546 -19.46 -9.40 1.82
CA ALA A 546 -20.13 -10.20 0.81
C ALA A 546 -19.82 -11.69 0.98
N ASP A 547 -18.55 -12.07 0.80
CA ASP A 547 -18.10 -13.47 0.83
C ASP A 547 -18.23 -14.11 2.22
N ASP A 548 -17.71 -13.45 3.25
CA ASP A 548 -17.57 -14.04 4.57
C ASP A 548 -18.93 -14.17 5.28
N ARG A 549 -19.87 -13.27 4.95
CA ARG A 549 -21.26 -13.33 5.41
C ARG A 549 -21.97 -14.58 4.92
N ALA A 550 -21.83 -14.91 3.64
CA ALA A 550 -22.47 -16.11 3.07
C ALA A 550 -21.95 -17.39 3.74
N VAL A 551 -20.63 -17.47 3.96
CA VAL A 551 -20.00 -18.59 4.71
C VAL A 551 -20.56 -18.66 6.14
N ALA A 552 -20.65 -17.53 6.83
CA ALA A 552 -21.12 -17.46 8.20
C ALA A 552 -22.58 -17.92 8.34
N LEU A 553 -23.46 -17.42 7.47
CA LEU A 553 -24.87 -17.80 7.47
C LEU A 553 -25.06 -19.28 7.13
N GLY A 554 -24.22 -19.85 6.25
CA GLY A 554 -24.19 -21.29 5.99
C GLY A 554 -23.82 -22.11 7.23
N LEU A 555 -22.81 -21.68 8.00
CA LEU A 555 -22.44 -22.32 9.28
C LEU A 555 -23.56 -22.23 10.31
N LEU A 556 -24.27 -21.10 10.37
CA LEU A 556 -25.40 -20.92 11.26
C LEU A 556 -26.58 -21.82 10.87
N GLN A 557 -26.85 -21.96 9.56
CA GLN A 557 -27.87 -22.86 9.05
C GLN A 557 -27.58 -24.31 9.42
N ALA A 558 -26.34 -24.76 9.26
CA ALA A 558 -25.91 -26.10 9.68
C ALA A 558 -26.10 -26.31 11.19
N ALA A 559 -25.71 -25.31 12.00
CA ALA A 559 -25.92 -25.34 13.45
C ALA A 559 -27.40 -25.43 13.84
N HIS A 560 -28.28 -24.74 13.12
CA HIS A 560 -29.72 -24.82 13.33
C HIS A 560 -30.25 -26.23 13.03
N GLN A 561 -29.86 -26.83 11.89
CA GLN A 561 -30.26 -28.18 11.50
C GLN A 561 -29.80 -29.25 12.50
N GLU A 562 -28.59 -29.11 13.05
CA GLU A 562 -28.06 -30.02 14.08
C GLU A 562 -28.83 -29.93 15.41
N SER A 563 -29.43 -28.78 15.73
CA SER A 563 -30.14 -28.57 16.99
C SER A 563 -31.47 -29.34 17.11
N GLY A 564 -31.97 -29.92 16.01
CA GLY A 564 -33.13 -30.83 16.00
C GLY A 564 -34.47 -30.19 16.39
N ASN A 565 -34.58 -28.85 16.39
CA ASN A 565 -35.79 -28.14 16.80
C ASN A 565 -36.82 -28.09 15.66
N ILE A 566 -37.54 -29.20 15.43
CA ILE A 566 -38.49 -29.41 14.31
C ILE A 566 -39.64 -28.38 14.29
N ALA A 567 -39.92 -27.69 15.41
CA ALA A 567 -41.03 -26.74 15.53
C ALA A 567 -40.75 -25.36 14.91
N GLU A 568 -39.48 -25.02 14.64
CA GLU A 568 -39.05 -23.73 14.09
C GLU A 568 -38.12 -24.00 12.90
N GLU A 569 -38.62 -23.96 11.66
CA GLU A 569 -37.77 -24.05 10.46
C GLU A 569 -37.32 -22.64 10.04
N PHE A 570 -36.03 -22.33 10.23
CA PHE A 570 -35.42 -21.11 9.74
C PHE A 570 -34.55 -21.39 8.51
N ASP A 571 -34.58 -20.46 7.55
CA ASP A 571 -33.64 -20.43 6.43
C ASP A 571 -32.75 -19.18 6.53
N PHE A 572 -31.58 -19.36 7.15
CA PHE A 572 -30.56 -18.33 7.27
C PHE A 572 -29.83 -18.05 5.94
N GLY A 573 -30.01 -18.87 4.90
CA GLY A 573 -29.46 -18.67 3.57
C GLY A 573 -30.34 -17.82 2.64
N SER A 574 -31.55 -17.47 3.07
CA SER A 574 -32.47 -16.62 2.33
C SER A 574 -32.00 -15.15 2.28
N ASP A 575 -32.18 -14.50 1.13
CA ASP A 575 -31.95 -13.05 0.96
C ASP A 575 -32.84 -12.18 1.87
N ARG A 576 -33.93 -12.75 2.40
CA ARG A 576 -34.83 -12.07 3.33
C ARG A 576 -34.96 -12.88 4.62
N LEU A 577 -34.30 -12.38 5.67
CA LEU A 577 -34.37 -12.92 7.01
C LEU A 577 -35.40 -12.15 7.83
N GLU A 578 -36.41 -12.86 8.34
CA GLU A 578 -37.40 -12.28 9.25
C GLU A 578 -36.75 -11.92 10.59
N LEU A 579 -37.19 -10.81 11.19
CA LEU A 579 -36.65 -10.31 12.47
C LEU A 579 -36.67 -11.37 13.59
N TYR A 580 -37.69 -12.23 13.62
CA TYR A 580 -37.75 -13.31 14.59
C TYR A 580 -36.61 -14.33 14.41
N ALA A 581 -36.31 -14.72 13.16
CA ALA A 581 -35.21 -15.64 12.87
C ALA A 581 -33.86 -15.03 13.25
N LEU A 582 -33.65 -13.73 12.97
CA LEU A 582 -32.44 -12.99 13.37
C LEU A 582 -32.24 -13.00 14.89
N ILE A 583 -33.30 -12.73 15.67
CA ILE A 583 -33.23 -12.73 17.13
C ILE A 583 -32.92 -14.14 17.67
N ARG A 584 -33.56 -15.19 17.11
CA ARG A 584 -33.32 -16.58 17.50
C ARG A 584 -31.93 -17.08 17.07
N GLY A 585 -31.37 -16.52 16.00
CA GLY A 585 -30.04 -16.86 15.49
C GLY A 585 -28.93 -16.72 16.53
N PHE A 586 -28.98 -15.71 17.41
CA PHE A 586 -27.98 -15.57 18.48
C PHE A 586 -28.06 -16.71 19.52
N GLU A 587 -29.25 -17.24 19.81
CA GLU A 587 -29.41 -18.42 20.66
C GLU A 587 -28.91 -19.70 19.98
N VAL A 588 -29.17 -19.84 18.67
CA VAL A 588 -28.64 -20.96 17.86
C VAL A 588 -27.11 -20.94 17.90
N LEU A 589 -26.50 -19.78 17.67
CA LEU A 589 -25.05 -19.61 17.75
C LEU A 589 -24.54 -19.97 19.15
N ALA A 590 -25.17 -19.47 20.23
CA ALA A 590 -24.77 -19.78 21.59
C ALA A 590 -24.80 -21.30 21.89
N LYS A 591 -25.83 -22.01 21.42
CA LYS A 591 -25.92 -23.48 21.53
C LYS A 591 -24.83 -24.20 20.73
N LYS A 592 -24.49 -23.69 19.54
CA LYS A 592 -23.38 -24.24 18.74
C LYS A 592 -22.04 -24.09 19.46
N LEU A 593 -21.79 -22.94 20.10
CA LEU A 593 -20.58 -22.71 20.89
C LEU A 593 -20.50 -23.67 22.08
N ASP A 594 -21.60 -23.89 22.81
CA ASP A 594 -21.68 -24.89 23.89
C ASP A 594 -21.38 -26.31 23.37
N THR A 595 -21.88 -26.67 22.18
CA THR A 595 -21.64 -27.97 21.54
C THR A 595 -20.19 -28.15 21.13
N VAL A 596 -19.59 -27.12 20.53
CA VAL A 596 -18.17 -27.10 20.14
C VAL A 596 -17.25 -27.22 21.36
N LYS A 597 -17.59 -26.57 22.49
CA LYS A 597 -16.88 -26.72 23.77
C LYS A 597 -16.88 -28.17 24.25
N ALA A 598 -18.01 -28.87 24.13
CA ALA A 598 -18.10 -30.29 24.49
C ALA A 598 -17.28 -31.21 23.55
N GLN A 599 -17.01 -30.78 22.31
CA GLN A 599 -16.31 -31.55 21.28
C GLN A 599 -14.84 -31.14 21.08
N GLN A 600 -14.27 -30.33 21.98
CA GLN A 600 -12.96 -29.69 21.83
C GLN A 600 -11.83 -30.61 21.33
N SER A 601 -11.75 -31.85 21.84
CA SER A 601 -10.69 -32.80 21.46
C SER A 601 -10.66 -33.17 19.97
N SER A 602 -11.80 -33.07 19.28
CA SER A 602 -11.92 -33.40 17.85
C SER A 602 -11.61 -32.23 16.90
N LEU A 603 -11.40 -31.03 17.45
CA LEU A 603 -11.24 -29.78 16.70
C LEU A 603 -9.83 -29.19 16.79
N ASN A 604 -8.87 -29.99 17.26
CA ASN A 604 -7.47 -29.59 17.36
C ASN A 604 -6.88 -29.30 15.97
N ARG A 605 -6.04 -28.27 15.92
CA ARG A 605 -5.31 -27.88 14.72
C ARG A 605 -4.31 -28.97 14.33
N PRO A 606 -4.24 -29.34 13.04
CA PRO A 606 -3.19 -30.22 12.52
C PRO A 606 -1.78 -29.67 12.81
N SER A 607 -0.83 -30.55 13.12
CA SER A 607 0.53 -30.12 13.52
C SER A 607 1.30 -29.39 12.42
N ASN A 608 0.98 -29.64 11.14
CA ASN A 608 1.56 -28.96 9.98
C ASN A 608 1.08 -27.50 9.83
N ASP A 609 -0.04 -27.14 10.46
CA ASP A 609 -0.59 -25.79 10.42
C ASP A 609 -0.12 -24.94 11.61
N ILE A 610 0.64 -25.53 12.54
CA ILE A 610 1.23 -24.83 13.67
C ILE A 610 2.55 -24.17 13.23
N PRO A 611 2.78 -22.88 13.54
CA PRO A 611 4.02 -22.21 13.15
C PRO A 611 5.27 -22.86 13.75
N ASP A 612 6.34 -22.90 12.96
CA ASP A 612 7.61 -23.55 13.32
C ASP A 612 8.24 -23.05 14.63
N PHE A 613 7.98 -21.80 15.03
CA PHE A 613 8.56 -21.23 16.26
C PHE A 613 7.90 -21.76 17.52
N ASP A 614 6.70 -22.33 17.42
CA ASP A 614 5.94 -22.82 18.56
C ASP A 614 6.73 -23.92 19.29
N GLY A 615 6.85 -23.79 20.61
CA GLY A 615 7.66 -24.69 21.45
C GLY A 615 9.18 -24.54 21.30
N LYS A 616 9.69 -23.82 20.29
CA LYS A 616 11.14 -23.56 20.11
C LYS A 616 11.64 -22.32 20.86
N THR A 617 10.74 -21.44 21.28
CA THR A 617 11.06 -20.23 22.06
C THR A 617 10.06 -20.02 23.19
N ALA A 618 10.54 -19.49 24.32
CA ALA A 618 9.70 -19.07 25.45
C ALA A 618 9.28 -17.59 25.36
N ILE A 619 9.82 -16.84 24.40
CA ILE A 619 9.57 -15.39 24.24
C ILE A 619 8.30 -15.14 23.42
N LYS A 620 7.97 -16.03 22.49
CA LYS A 620 6.81 -15.94 21.60
C LYS A 620 5.98 -17.21 21.68
N GLU A 621 4.66 -17.06 21.67
CA GLU A 621 3.71 -18.15 21.90
C GLU A 621 2.59 -18.12 20.86
N PHE A 622 2.20 -19.31 20.38
CA PHE A 622 1.09 -19.47 19.44
C PHE A 622 -0.13 -20.07 20.14
N VAL A 623 -1.21 -19.29 20.26
CA VAL A 623 -2.40 -19.65 21.08
C VAL A 623 -3.48 -20.39 20.29
N PHE A 624 -3.50 -20.29 18.96
CA PHE A 624 -4.58 -20.85 18.12
C PHE A 624 -4.43 -22.36 17.87
N LYS A 625 -4.51 -23.17 18.93
CA LYS A 625 -4.34 -24.64 18.91
C LYS A 625 -5.56 -25.39 18.36
N SER A 626 -6.72 -24.75 18.26
CA SER A 626 -7.93 -25.28 17.64
C SER A 626 -8.22 -24.59 16.31
N CYS A 627 -8.85 -25.30 15.38
CA CYS A 627 -9.39 -24.73 14.14
C CYS A 627 -10.62 -23.85 14.39
N VAL A 628 -11.26 -23.94 15.56
CA VAL A 628 -12.37 -23.08 15.93
C VAL A 628 -11.90 -21.97 16.89
N PRO A 629 -11.91 -20.68 16.48
CA PRO A 629 -11.38 -19.58 17.28
C PRO A 629 -11.95 -19.49 18.70
N TYR A 630 -13.25 -19.78 18.88
CA TYR A 630 -13.90 -19.76 20.19
C TYR A 630 -13.19 -20.64 21.23
N LEU A 631 -12.66 -21.81 20.82
CA LEU A 631 -11.95 -22.73 21.70
C LEU A 631 -10.55 -22.23 22.11
N ASN A 632 -10.01 -21.25 21.38
CA ASN A 632 -8.73 -20.62 21.68
C ASN A 632 -8.88 -19.40 22.61
N LEU A 633 -10.10 -19.02 22.97
CA LEU A 633 -10.38 -17.93 23.90
C LEU A 633 -10.21 -18.38 25.35
N THR A 634 -10.01 -17.43 26.27
CA THR A 634 -10.01 -17.72 27.71
C THR A 634 -11.38 -18.23 28.17
N GLU A 635 -11.43 -19.04 29.23
CA GLU A 635 -12.71 -19.57 29.74
C GLU A 635 -13.70 -18.46 30.11
N ALA A 636 -13.21 -17.37 30.71
CA ALA A 636 -14.03 -16.22 31.05
C ALA A 636 -14.61 -15.52 29.80
N ALA A 637 -13.84 -15.43 28.71
CA ALA A 637 -14.31 -14.89 27.43
C ALA A 637 -15.37 -15.80 26.79
N GLN A 638 -15.14 -17.12 26.83
CA GLN A 638 -16.07 -18.12 26.32
C GLN A 638 -17.44 -18.02 27.00
N ASP A 639 -17.46 -17.94 28.33
CA ASP A 639 -18.69 -17.85 29.12
C ASP A 639 -19.39 -16.50 28.92
N ARG A 640 -18.62 -15.40 28.84
CA ARG A 640 -19.15 -14.06 28.58
C ARG A 640 -19.85 -13.98 27.23
N LEU A 641 -19.26 -14.53 26.17
CA LEU A 641 -19.84 -14.54 24.83
C LEU A 641 -21.16 -15.33 24.80
N VAL A 642 -21.17 -16.55 25.33
CA VAL A 642 -22.38 -17.40 25.37
C VAL A 642 -23.49 -16.72 26.18
N LYS A 643 -23.17 -16.14 27.34
CA LYS A 643 -24.14 -15.41 28.16
C LYS A 643 -24.67 -14.17 27.44
N GLY A 644 -23.81 -13.41 26.79
CA GLY A 644 -24.17 -12.21 26.03
C GLY A 644 -25.14 -12.52 24.89
N LEU A 645 -24.82 -13.52 24.07
CA LEU A 645 -25.67 -14.00 22.97
C LEU A 645 -27.07 -14.43 23.47
N LYS A 646 -27.14 -15.22 24.54
CA LYS A 646 -28.40 -15.63 25.17
C LYS A 646 -29.19 -14.42 25.71
N SER A 647 -28.51 -13.44 26.31
CA SER A 647 -29.12 -12.22 26.85
C SER A 647 -29.73 -11.35 25.75
N ILE A 648 -29.07 -11.22 24.59
CA ILE A 648 -29.56 -10.47 23.43
C ILE A 648 -30.88 -11.09 22.92
N SER A 649 -30.91 -12.40 22.69
CA SER A 649 -32.14 -13.09 22.26
C SER A 649 -33.26 -12.94 23.29
N ALA A 650 -32.97 -13.19 24.57
CA ALA A 650 -33.97 -13.13 25.64
C ALA A 650 -34.54 -11.71 25.81
N GLY A 651 -33.71 -10.67 25.72
CA GLY A 651 -34.08 -9.26 25.86
C GLY A 651 -35.00 -8.77 24.73
N LEU A 652 -34.86 -9.31 23.52
CA LEU A 652 -35.70 -8.93 22.38
C LEU A 652 -37.01 -9.76 22.29
N LEU A 653 -37.03 -10.97 22.86
CA LEU A 653 -38.20 -11.86 22.82
C LEU A 653 -39.17 -11.65 23.99
N HIS A 654 -38.72 -11.76 25.25
CA HIS A 654 -39.64 -11.91 26.38
C HIS A 654 -40.28 -10.62 26.92
N PRO A 655 -39.59 -9.46 26.97
CA PRO A 655 -40.15 -8.25 27.57
C PRO A 655 -41.31 -7.62 26.77
N VAL A 656 -41.25 -7.68 25.43
CA VAL A 656 -42.17 -6.93 24.54
C VAL A 656 -42.51 -7.66 23.24
N GLU A 657 -41.78 -8.73 22.90
CA GLU A 657 -41.83 -9.42 21.61
C GLU A 657 -41.62 -8.45 20.44
N VAL A 658 -40.38 -7.95 20.29
CA VAL A 658 -40.05 -6.87 19.33
C VAL A 658 -40.51 -7.17 17.90
N HIS A 659 -40.41 -8.43 17.47
CA HIS A 659 -40.88 -8.87 16.16
C HIS A 659 -42.40 -8.66 15.96
N GLN A 660 -43.21 -8.82 17.00
CA GLN A 660 -44.64 -8.52 16.92
C GLN A 660 -44.90 -7.02 16.85
N VAL A 661 -44.15 -6.21 17.59
CA VAL A 661 -44.26 -4.74 17.51
C VAL A 661 -43.95 -4.27 16.09
N ARG A 662 -42.89 -4.78 15.46
CA ARG A 662 -42.61 -4.52 14.05
C ARG A 662 -43.81 -4.86 13.16
N ASN A 663 -44.37 -6.07 13.30
CA ASN A 663 -45.53 -6.50 12.51
C ASN A 663 -46.80 -5.66 12.77
N ASP A 664 -47.00 -5.18 13.99
CA ASP A 664 -48.12 -4.31 14.37
C ASP A 664 -48.07 -2.95 13.65
N TYR A 665 -46.87 -2.44 13.36
CA TYR A 665 -46.66 -1.14 12.69
C TYR A 665 -46.41 -1.25 11.18
N SER A 666 -46.06 -2.44 10.67
CA SER A 666 -45.86 -2.69 9.23
C SER A 666 -47.14 -3.05 8.47
N HIS A 667 -48.18 -3.57 9.14
CA HIS A 667 -49.44 -3.98 8.52
C HIS A 667 -50.63 -3.11 8.94
N TYR A 668 -51.54 -2.83 8.01
CA TYR A 668 -52.78 -2.10 8.31
C TYR A 668 -53.63 -2.88 9.33
N ARG A 669 -53.98 -2.23 10.45
CA ARG A 669 -54.92 -2.75 11.44
C ARG A 669 -56.06 -1.78 11.70
N ARG A 670 -57.21 -2.33 12.09
CA ARG A 670 -58.39 -1.57 12.54
C ARG A 670 -58.22 -0.92 13.92
N THR A 671 -57.26 -1.40 14.71
CA THR A 671 -56.95 -0.92 16.07
C THR A 671 -55.53 -0.35 16.10
N SER A 672 -55.40 0.87 16.62
CA SER A 672 -54.12 1.56 16.79
C SER A 672 -53.15 0.76 17.69
N PRO A 673 -51.87 0.61 17.30
CA PRO A 673 -50.88 -0.03 18.15
C PRO A 673 -50.62 0.75 19.45
N GLU A 674 -50.29 0.04 20.53
CA GLU A 674 -50.05 0.64 21.85
C GLU A 674 -48.66 1.33 21.91
N ILE A 675 -48.64 2.66 22.05
CA ILE A 675 -47.41 3.48 22.11
C ILE A 675 -46.47 3.03 23.25
N GLU A 676 -47.02 2.60 24.39
CA GLU A 676 -46.24 2.05 25.50
C GLU A 676 -45.47 0.79 25.13
N ARG A 677 -46.05 -0.05 24.26
CA ARG A 677 -45.37 -1.23 23.72
C ARG A 677 -44.20 -0.84 22.83
N MET A 678 -44.35 0.21 22.00
CA MET A 678 -43.23 0.74 21.20
C MET A 678 -42.09 1.27 22.08
N VAL A 679 -42.38 2.02 23.15
CA VAL A 679 -41.30 2.54 24.02
C VAL A 679 -40.49 1.42 24.65
N ARG A 680 -41.16 0.41 25.22
CA ARG A 680 -40.46 -0.74 25.79
C ARG A 680 -39.66 -1.50 24.72
N ALA A 681 -40.16 -1.59 23.48
CA ALA A 681 -39.42 -2.20 22.38
C ALA A 681 -38.17 -1.40 22.03
N LEU A 682 -38.26 -0.06 21.94
CA LEU A 682 -37.11 0.81 21.65
C LEU A 682 -36.03 0.73 22.74
N ASP A 683 -36.41 0.62 24.01
CA ASP A 683 -35.47 0.40 25.11
C ASP A 683 -34.81 -0.98 25.02
N ALA A 684 -35.59 -2.05 24.80
CA ALA A 684 -35.07 -3.41 24.64
C ALA A 684 -34.11 -3.52 23.44
N ILE A 685 -34.44 -2.88 22.32
CA ILE A 685 -33.59 -2.82 21.14
C ILE A 685 -32.29 -2.07 21.44
N ARG A 686 -32.38 -0.89 22.09
CA ARG A 686 -31.19 -0.11 22.46
C ARG A 686 -30.24 -0.94 23.32
N ASP A 687 -30.76 -1.62 24.34
CA ASP A 687 -29.95 -2.35 25.29
C ASP A 687 -29.32 -3.59 24.65
N ALA A 688 -30.05 -4.29 23.76
CA ALA A 688 -29.52 -5.40 22.98
C ALA A 688 -28.41 -4.97 21.99
N VAL A 689 -28.61 -3.87 21.26
CA VAL A 689 -27.60 -3.34 20.34
C VAL A 689 -26.37 -2.85 21.10
N LYS A 690 -26.54 -2.16 22.23
CA LYS A 690 -25.41 -1.78 23.10
C LYS A 690 -24.65 -3.00 23.60
N GLU A 691 -25.33 -4.09 23.94
CA GLU A 691 -24.67 -5.33 24.34
C GLU A 691 -23.86 -5.93 23.18
N LEU A 692 -24.40 -5.97 21.95
CA LEU A 692 -23.66 -6.38 20.75
C LEU A 692 -22.40 -5.53 20.52
N GLU A 693 -22.54 -4.21 20.63
CA GLU A 693 -21.41 -3.28 20.52
C GLU A 693 -20.39 -3.52 21.62
N ASN A 694 -20.82 -3.67 22.88
CA ASN A 694 -19.95 -3.93 24.04
C ASN A 694 -19.15 -5.22 23.94
N LEU A 695 -19.76 -6.27 23.37
CA LEU A 695 -19.06 -7.53 23.10
C LEU A 695 -18.09 -7.41 21.89
N GLY A 696 -18.25 -6.38 21.07
CA GLY A 696 -17.52 -6.20 19.80
C GLY A 696 -18.04 -7.12 18.69
N LEU A 697 -19.31 -7.51 18.78
CA LEU A 697 -20.02 -8.35 17.81
C LEU A 697 -20.78 -7.52 16.77
N ALA A 698 -21.02 -6.23 17.05
CA ALA A 698 -21.35 -5.26 16.03
C ALA A 698 -20.05 -4.84 15.32
N ARG A 699 -20.06 -4.84 13.98
CA ARG A 699 -18.90 -4.54 13.13
C ARG A 699 -18.54 -3.04 13.15
N LEU A 700 -17.97 -2.58 14.26
CA LEU A 700 -17.56 -1.20 14.45
C LEU A 700 -16.07 -1.03 14.12
N LEU A 701 -15.78 -0.20 13.13
CA LEU A 701 -14.41 0.10 12.75
C LEU A 701 -13.77 1.02 13.78
N CYS A 702 -12.73 0.53 14.46
CA CYS A 702 -11.92 1.29 15.38
C CYS A 702 -10.62 1.73 14.67
N PHE A 703 -10.24 2.98 14.83
CA PHE A 703 -9.02 3.56 14.26
C PHE A 703 -7.98 3.82 15.35
N PRO A 704 -6.67 3.81 15.01
CA PRO A 704 -5.63 4.25 15.93
C PRO A 704 -5.86 5.71 16.34
N ALA A 705 -5.97 5.95 17.63
CA ALA A 705 -6.24 7.27 18.22
C ALA A 705 -5.06 7.83 19.01
N GLY A 706 -4.10 6.99 19.41
CA GLY A 706 -2.92 7.44 20.13
C GLY A 706 -1.87 6.36 20.29
N PHE A 707 -0.63 6.80 20.42
CA PHE A 707 0.53 5.96 20.69
C PHE A 707 1.37 6.62 21.78
N GLU A 708 1.62 5.88 22.85
CA GLU A 708 2.53 6.28 23.92
C GLU A 708 3.64 5.24 23.98
N SER A 709 4.90 5.66 23.99
CA SER A 709 6.04 4.77 24.23
C SER A 709 6.93 5.35 25.30
N ASP A 710 7.52 4.48 26.11
CA ASP A 710 8.53 4.87 27.09
C ASP A 710 9.96 4.55 26.61
N ALA A 711 10.94 4.98 27.40
CA ALA A 711 12.36 4.82 27.10
C ALA A 711 12.85 3.35 27.15
N TRP A 712 12.03 2.42 27.66
CA TRP A 712 12.36 1.00 27.76
C TRP A 712 11.70 0.17 26.65
N GLY A 713 11.08 0.83 25.66
CA GLY A 713 10.42 0.18 24.53
C GLY A 713 9.06 -0.43 24.87
N ARG A 714 8.45 -0.05 25.99
CA ARG A 714 7.05 -0.41 26.27
C ARG A 714 6.15 0.64 25.63
N SER A 715 5.13 0.18 24.93
CA SER A 715 4.18 1.08 24.27
C SER A 715 2.73 0.72 24.55
N LYS A 716 1.86 1.73 24.41
CA LYS A 716 0.41 1.64 24.49
C LYS A 716 -0.17 2.18 23.19
N HIS A 717 -0.99 1.36 22.54
CA HIS A 717 -1.72 1.72 21.34
C HIS A 717 -3.19 1.89 21.71
N ARG A 718 -3.70 3.11 21.58
CA ARG A 718 -5.09 3.45 21.84
C ARG A 718 -5.87 3.41 20.54
N PHE A 719 -7.01 2.74 20.56
CA PHE A 719 -7.97 2.70 19.48
C PHE A 719 -9.25 3.38 19.92
N SER A 720 -9.85 4.16 19.02
CA SER A 720 -11.16 4.77 19.21
C SER A 720 -12.06 4.37 18.05
N GLY A 721 -13.33 4.13 18.34
CA GLY A 721 -14.37 3.87 17.35
C GLY A 721 -15.58 4.76 17.59
N PRO A 722 -16.66 4.59 16.78
CA PRO A 722 -17.92 5.28 16.98
C PRO A 722 -18.44 5.14 18.42
N ARG A 723 -19.24 6.13 18.86
CA ARG A 723 -19.91 6.13 20.19
C ARG A 723 -18.95 5.99 21.38
N SER A 724 -17.76 6.58 21.29
CA SER A 724 -16.74 6.58 22.35
C SER A 724 -16.26 5.19 22.76
N VAL A 725 -16.33 4.22 21.83
CA VAL A 725 -15.69 2.93 22.03
C VAL A 725 -14.19 3.14 22.05
N GLU A 726 -13.53 2.71 23.12
CA GLU A 726 -12.08 2.73 23.24
C GLU A 726 -11.53 1.34 23.56
N HIS A 727 -10.32 1.07 23.05
CA HIS A 727 -9.56 -0.13 23.39
C HIS A 727 -8.07 0.17 23.47
N LEU A 728 -7.35 -0.54 24.34
CA LEU A 728 -5.94 -0.30 24.62
C LEU A 728 -5.14 -1.59 24.50
N PHE A 729 -4.18 -1.60 23.59
CA PHE A 729 -3.18 -2.66 23.49
C PHE A 729 -1.85 -2.22 24.11
N ALA A 730 -1.17 -3.12 24.80
CA ALA A 730 0.16 -2.90 25.35
C ALA A 730 1.20 -3.74 24.60
N ARG A 731 2.39 -3.19 24.38
CA ARG A 731 3.53 -3.88 23.77
C ARG A 731 4.79 -3.70 24.63
N PRO A 732 5.76 -4.64 24.58
CA PRO A 732 5.78 -5.86 23.76
C PRO A 732 4.80 -6.94 24.26
N SER A 733 4.37 -7.84 23.37
CA SER A 733 3.50 -8.98 23.69
C SER A 733 4.14 -10.31 23.26
N LYS A 734 3.84 -11.38 23.99
CA LYS A 734 4.23 -12.75 23.59
C LYS A 734 3.51 -13.21 22.31
N PHE A 735 2.44 -12.52 21.96
CA PHE A 735 1.46 -12.92 20.96
C PHE A 735 1.56 -12.13 19.64
N ASP A 736 2.59 -11.31 19.46
CA ASP A 736 2.73 -10.48 18.25
C ASP A 736 2.99 -11.27 16.96
N TRP A 737 3.38 -12.55 17.06
CA TRP A 737 3.73 -13.39 15.90
C TRP A 737 2.58 -14.25 15.38
N MET A 738 1.35 -14.05 15.87
CA MET A 738 0.20 -14.86 15.42
C MET A 738 -0.39 -14.38 14.09
N GLY A 739 0.17 -13.33 13.48
CA GLY A 739 -0.29 -12.80 12.20
C GLY A 739 -1.53 -11.91 12.28
N LEU A 740 -1.94 -11.47 13.48
CA LEU A 740 -3.00 -10.49 13.68
C LEU A 740 -2.73 -9.15 12.96
N PRO A 741 -3.78 -8.35 12.69
CA PRO A 741 -3.63 -7.00 12.16
C PRO A 741 -2.66 -6.11 12.93
N ASP A 742 -1.97 -5.25 12.18
CA ASP A 742 -1.02 -4.27 12.71
C ASP A 742 -1.71 -3.13 13.46
N LEU A 743 -1.16 -2.73 14.61
CA LEU A 743 -1.75 -1.76 15.53
C LEU A 743 -1.70 -0.29 15.04
N GLN A 744 -1.27 -0.04 13.81
CA GLN A 744 -1.31 1.25 13.13
C GLN A 744 -2.42 1.32 12.07
N THR A 745 -3.16 0.24 11.84
CA THR A 745 -4.28 0.21 10.87
C THR A 745 -5.63 0.17 11.57
N SER A 746 -6.69 0.64 10.90
CA SER A 746 -8.08 0.52 11.38
C SER A 746 -8.60 -0.91 11.34
N GLN A 747 -9.37 -1.31 12.35
CA GLN A 747 -9.74 -2.70 12.59
C GLN A 747 -11.09 -2.85 13.30
N TYR A 748 -11.76 -3.98 13.10
CA TYR A 748 -12.86 -4.45 13.95
C TYR A 748 -12.28 -5.14 15.18
N ILE A 749 -12.64 -4.66 16.39
CA ILE A 749 -12.10 -5.18 17.66
C ILE A 749 -13.19 -5.94 18.41
N VAL A 750 -13.02 -7.26 18.57
CA VAL A 750 -13.99 -8.12 19.24
C VAL A 750 -13.66 -8.21 20.73
N ARG A 751 -14.06 -7.18 21.47
CA ARG A 751 -13.67 -6.94 22.88
C ARG A 751 -13.94 -8.10 23.83
N ALA A 752 -14.97 -8.91 23.59
CA ALA A 752 -15.27 -10.07 24.42
C ALA A 752 -14.46 -11.32 24.03
N ALA A 753 -13.86 -11.37 22.84
CA ALA A 753 -13.08 -12.51 22.35
C ALA A 753 -11.60 -12.40 22.77
N VAL A 754 -11.37 -12.40 24.09
CA VAL A 754 -10.03 -12.38 24.70
C VAL A 754 -9.41 -13.78 24.60
N PHE A 755 -8.22 -13.89 24.00
CA PHE A 755 -7.46 -15.14 23.97
C PHE A 755 -6.23 -15.11 24.89
N ALA A 756 -5.78 -13.93 25.32
CA ALA A 756 -4.74 -13.82 26.33
C ALA A 756 -4.83 -12.51 27.14
N GLU A 757 -4.40 -12.58 28.40
CA GLU A 757 -4.32 -11.42 29.28
C GLU A 757 -3.08 -10.55 29.00
N PRO A 758 -3.12 -9.23 29.27
CA PRO A 758 -4.25 -8.50 29.86
C PRO A 758 -5.35 -8.13 28.86
N ASN A 759 -5.04 -7.83 27.58
CA ASN A 759 -6.01 -7.28 26.61
C ASN A 759 -5.79 -7.80 25.17
N GLU A 760 -5.35 -9.04 24.97
CA GLU A 760 -5.22 -9.58 23.62
C GLU A 760 -6.54 -10.20 23.15
N VAL A 761 -7.14 -9.55 22.16
CA VAL A 761 -8.46 -9.91 21.60
C VAL A 761 -8.37 -10.20 20.11
N LEU A 762 -9.32 -11.01 19.61
CA LEU A 762 -9.51 -11.16 18.17
C LEU A 762 -9.83 -9.81 17.54
N ARG A 763 -9.15 -9.52 16.43
CA ARG A 763 -9.27 -8.27 15.68
C ARG A 763 -9.04 -8.50 14.21
N PHE A 764 -9.70 -7.71 13.37
CA PHE A 764 -9.82 -7.98 11.93
C PHE A 764 -9.72 -6.69 11.12
N THR A 765 -9.00 -6.70 10.00
CA THR A 765 -9.06 -5.58 9.04
C THR A 765 -10.26 -5.69 8.12
N PRO A 766 -10.84 -4.56 7.66
CA PRO A 766 -11.79 -4.60 6.55
C PRO A 766 -11.10 -5.10 5.28
N ARG A 767 -11.80 -5.92 4.51
CA ARG A 767 -11.41 -6.37 3.16
C ARG A 767 -12.41 -5.81 2.16
N PHE A 768 -11.88 -5.26 1.06
CA PHE A 768 -12.67 -4.62 0.01
C PHE A 768 -12.58 -5.45 -1.28
N GLU A 769 -13.68 -5.51 -2.01
CA GLU A 769 -13.69 -6.02 -3.38
C GLU A 769 -13.45 -4.90 -4.37
N SER A 770 -12.40 -5.04 -5.17
CA SER A 770 -11.95 -4.08 -6.17
C SER A 770 -11.16 -4.78 -7.27
N GLU A 771 -10.93 -4.09 -8.40
CA GLU A 771 -10.00 -4.58 -9.44
C GLU A 771 -8.59 -4.88 -8.88
N PHE A 772 -8.15 -4.10 -7.87
CA PHE A 772 -6.89 -4.35 -7.18
C PHE A 772 -6.90 -5.67 -6.39
N SER A 773 -7.95 -5.93 -5.60
CA SER A 773 -8.07 -7.20 -4.89
C SER A 773 -8.12 -8.42 -5.83
N ARG A 774 -8.73 -8.27 -7.02
CA ARG A 774 -8.80 -9.31 -8.06
C ARG A 774 -7.44 -9.53 -8.73
N MET A 775 -6.70 -8.46 -9.00
CA MET A 775 -5.34 -8.54 -9.56
C MET A 775 -4.41 -9.40 -8.69
N TRP A 776 -4.56 -9.28 -7.37
CA TRP A 776 -3.81 -10.05 -6.37
C TRP A 776 -4.54 -11.30 -5.88
N ALA A 777 -5.45 -11.84 -6.68
CA ALA A 777 -6.09 -13.10 -6.35
C ALA A 777 -5.03 -14.24 -6.23
N ASP A 778 -5.22 -15.13 -5.26
CA ASP A 778 -4.35 -16.27 -4.97
C ASP A 778 -2.93 -15.88 -4.52
N TYR A 779 -2.76 -14.63 -4.08
CA TYR A 779 -1.56 -14.13 -3.43
C TYR A 779 -1.73 -14.09 -1.89
N PRO A 780 -0.70 -14.44 -1.10
CA PRO A 780 0.59 -14.98 -1.53
C PRO A 780 0.48 -16.45 -1.97
N ALA A 781 1.01 -16.79 -3.14
CA ALA A 781 1.18 -18.20 -3.53
C ALA A 781 2.36 -18.78 -2.76
N ARG A 782 2.10 -19.37 -1.59
CA ARG A 782 3.12 -19.97 -0.73
C ARG A 782 3.60 -21.29 -1.29
N ARG A 783 4.88 -21.59 -1.05
CA ARG A 783 5.46 -22.89 -1.39
C ARG A 783 4.90 -23.98 -0.46
N GLN A 784 4.78 -25.19 -1.00
CA GLN A 784 4.51 -26.37 -0.16
C GLN A 784 5.78 -26.69 0.63
N SER A 785 5.63 -27.09 1.89
CA SER A 785 6.76 -27.50 2.74
C SER A 785 7.41 -28.76 2.15
N GLY A 786 8.49 -28.59 1.37
CA GLY A 786 9.38 -29.67 0.97
C GLY A 786 10.28 -30.09 2.13
N PRO A 787 10.84 -31.32 2.10
CA PRO A 787 11.87 -31.70 3.07
C PRO A 787 13.05 -30.75 2.91
N VAL A 788 13.38 -30.02 3.98
CA VAL A 788 14.54 -29.13 4.04
C VAL A 788 15.79 -29.94 3.69
N ALA A 789 16.27 -29.82 2.45
CA ALA A 789 17.57 -30.34 2.08
C ALA A 789 18.59 -29.57 2.89
N GLY A 790 19.28 -30.27 3.80
CA GLY A 790 20.33 -29.68 4.62
C GLY A 790 21.33 -28.96 3.73
N ALA A 791 21.47 -27.64 3.93
CA ALA A 791 22.49 -26.86 3.27
C ALA A 791 23.86 -27.52 3.51
N PRO A 792 24.68 -27.79 2.47
CA PRO A 792 26.06 -28.10 2.68
C PRO A 792 26.74 -26.85 3.22
N SER A 793 27.10 -26.88 4.49
CA SER A 793 28.09 -25.99 5.05
C SER A 793 29.43 -26.37 4.46
N GLU A 794 29.94 -25.63 3.46
CA GLU A 794 31.38 -25.44 3.25
C GLU A 794 31.71 -24.39 2.17
N GLU A 795 32.62 -23.49 2.54
CA GLU A 795 33.45 -22.56 1.75
C GLU A 795 32.81 -21.34 1.07
N SER A 796 32.56 -20.33 1.92
CA SER A 796 32.52 -18.91 1.56
C SER A 796 33.89 -18.41 1.05
N GLY A 797 34.07 -18.40 -0.28
CA GLY A 797 35.07 -17.57 -0.94
C GLY A 797 34.73 -16.07 -0.84
N PRO A 798 35.71 -15.15 -0.84
CA PRO A 798 35.46 -13.74 -0.54
C PRO A 798 34.63 -13.09 -1.64
N HIS A 799 33.38 -12.76 -1.31
CA HIS A 799 32.55 -11.83 -2.06
C HIS A 799 33.22 -10.45 -2.08
N VAL A 800 33.77 -10.08 -3.24
CA VAL A 800 34.19 -8.70 -3.49
C VAL A 800 33.01 -7.95 -4.11
N THR A 801 32.37 -7.12 -3.30
CA THR A 801 31.45 -6.05 -3.72
C THR A 801 32.08 -5.28 -4.88
N ASN A 802 31.39 -5.23 -6.02
CA ASN A 802 31.67 -4.28 -7.09
C ASN A 802 30.56 -3.23 -7.02
N VAL A 803 30.97 -1.96 -7.02
CA VAL A 803 30.19 -0.73 -6.78
C VAL A 803 29.94 -0.43 -5.31
N GLY A 804 30.91 0.25 -4.70
CA GLY A 804 30.65 1.15 -3.59
C GLY A 804 29.88 2.35 -4.11
N MET A 805 28.55 2.27 -4.10
CA MET A 805 27.73 3.45 -3.88
C MET A 805 27.85 3.76 -2.39
N GLN A 806 28.61 4.81 -2.05
CA GLN A 806 28.50 5.44 -0.75
C GLN A 806 27.12 6.07 -0.65
N THR A 807 26.14 5.32 -0.16
CA THR A 807 25.01 5.94 0.53
C THR A 807 25.59 6.61 1.77
N GLY A 808 25.80 7.92 1.70
CA GLY A 808 26.15 8.75 2.85
C GLY A 808 25.02 8.70 3.88
N ARG A 809 25.07 7.71 4.78
CA ARG A 809 24.45 7.80 6.10
C ARG A 809 25.44 8.53 6.99
N THR A 810 25.38 9.85 7.02
CA THR A 810 25.82 10.59 8.20
C THR A 810 24.69 10.50 9.22
N ALA A 811 24.90 9.66 10.23
CA ALA A 811 24.17 9.75 11.47
C ALA A 811 24.80 10.89 12.28
N GLU A 812 24.06 11.98 12.46
CA GLU A 812 23.94 12.73 13.71
C GLU A 812 22.46 13.03 13.95
#